data_AF-A0AAU7Z0S9-F1
#
_entry.id   AF-A0AAU7Z0S9-F1
#
_cell.length_a   1.000
_cell.length_b   1.000
_cell.length_c   1.000
_cell.angle_alpha   90.00
_cell.angle_beta   90.00
_cell.angle_gamma   90.00
#
_symmetry.space_group_name_H-M   'P 1'
#
loop_
_entity.id
_entity.type
_entity.pdbx_description
1 polymer ?
#
loop_
_entity_poly.entity_id
_entity_poly.type
_entity_poly.pdbx_seq_one_letter_code
_entity_poly.pdbx_strand_id
1 'polypeptide(L)'
;MNVKTAFGAKGDGVTDDTEAFQNALNQLVSNPAILWVPKGTYIISATLQMTACGGVSIIGEDPKQSVIQWNGPAGGTMLDLEGCAWFRLARLGWNGEDRASVVMRIDSTLENGENYPTYDDIEDQQISHTGIGIQVGFAGETSVQRVHFDHNTIAGVLLASWNALNFNVVDSLFTDCNVGVTNSGPGGSGAFNVSNSVFVRSQTTDMMMWNTGPFSERQNISFDSTAFFIGGQIGAGATIVLQGNTVISPATTPIQIGNPGPIMLIDNYFAGLDPSLNILSVTGANPLGVFSIGNVFAVASPFGSNIGLFNSVDEAQSSSDIVPEVNIPTDVYIPPLSGRPIFEVPVGSSASAIQKLVDSAALESQGGVVHFPEGTFWIDHTINVRDSTNLTLTGDGPLTSISGVGSLSGPVIQISGTHARLENMALNAEEGSATDTALEIDIEDRPSTSVHCDQCKTNYASVGLQVGGVDNALVDVRIGELNAAAGQRAAVITGGAVRQGGGQTLGRLDGFMMSLDSYEVSDGGHFLVEDSWHDVGQGSQQFTLSGPGVVTHEGGTVYTPSSAPSMKASQFSGSVSLLGVSSNSILSMDQSQKASAMIAGTVQISGLPMLATDGSVTHTTQLSNFQSVNNLTPTPVLDVPSSSTVVEKMFAQARTEYVVPRLTPSPDVTEIDLHRIVVSTDGIGIKIQPKSSFSGSNSYSITSLASNGQSTGSPSSCSNGSLTMNGAWTLQQNVDGFYGLSNGSTFLSNRTSDSTDSTSTGVSATMSDAGQRWNIRPVGGGSFHVINRANGMALTSDSKGCISLSVESEASSQEWSVDLIEPK
;
A
#
# COMPACT_ATOMS: atom_id res chain seq x y z
N MET A 1 -5.75 -11.10 28.63
CA MET A 1 -6.95 -11.29 29.48
C MET A 1 -8.09 -11.86 28.66
N ASN A 2 -9.00 -12.69 29.20
CA ASN A 2 -10.13 -13.26 28.45
C ASN A 2 -11.46 -12.73 29.03
N VAL A 3 -12.31 -12.15 28.18
CA VAL A 3 -13.54 -11.46 28.63
C VAL A 3 -14.51 -12.37 29.39
N LYS A 4 -14.61 -13.65 29.01
CA LYS A 4 -15.51 -14.61 29.68
C LYS A 4 -14.96 -15.03 31.04
N THR A 5 -13.69 -15.44 31.09
CA THR A 5 -13.12 -16.04 32.31
C THR A 5 -12.68 -15.01 33.34
N ALA A 6 -12.27 -13.82 32.91
CA ALA A 6 -11.80 -12.77 33.82
C ALA A 6 -12.92 -11.78 34.22
N PHE A 7 -13.89 -11.53 33.34
CA PHE A 7 -14.91 -10.48 33.55
C PHE A 7 -16.36 -11.00 33.54
N GLY A 8 -16.58 -12.28 33.22
CA GLY A 8 -17.86 -12.94 33.40
C GLY A 8 -18.85 -12.82 32.23
N ALA A 9 -18.43 -12.23 31.11
CA ALA A 9 -19.24 -12.14 29.89
C ALA A 9 -19.70 -13.52 29.43
N LYS A 10 -20.94 -13.63 28.95
CA LYS A 10 -21.54 -14.90 28.53
C LYS A 10 -21.34 -15.15 27.04
N GLY A 11 -21.58 -14.14 26.22
CA GLY A 11 -21.57 -14.27 24.77
C GLY A 11 -22.60 -15.29 24.29
N ASP A 12 -23.78 -15.33 24.90
CA ASP A 12 -24.85 -16.29 24.65
C ASP A 12 -25.99 -15.72 23.77
N GLY A 13 -25.87 -14.48 23.30
CA GLY A 13 -26.86 -13.76 22.49
C GLY A 13 -28.09 -13.29 23.27
N VAL A 14 -28.10 -13.41 24.60
CA VAL A 14 -29.27 -13.06 25.44
C VAL A 14 -28.86 -12.21 26.64
N THR A 15 -27.78 -12.58 27.32
CA THR A 15 -27.25 -11.85 28.47
C THR A 15 -26.68 -10.52 28.01
N ASP A 16 -27.05 -9.45 28.72
CA ASP A 16 -26.42 -8.14 28.54
C ASP A 16 -25.01 -8.18 29.14
N ASP A 17 -24.00 -8.18 28.26
CA ASP A 17 -22.59 -8.28 28.60
C ASP A 17 -21.93 -6.89 28.73
N THR A 18 -22.68 -5.79 28.67
CA THR A 18 -22.15 -4.41 28.71
C THR A 18 -21.23 -4.16 29.90
N GLU A 19 -21.67 -4.52 31.12
CA GLU A 19 -20.87 -4.31 32.33
C GLU A 19 -19.57 -5.14 32.31
N ALA A 20 -19.63 -6.38 31.82
CA ALA A 20 -18.46 -7.24 31.71
C ALA A 20 -17.43 -6.69 30.71
N PHE A 21 -17.88 -6.21 29.56
CA PHE A 21 -17.00 -5.54 28.59
C PHE A 21 -16.45 -4.24 29.15
N GLN A 22 -17.27 -3.36 29.71
CA GLN A 22 -16.79 -2.08 30.24
C GLN A 22 -15.74 -2.30 31.34
N ASN A 23 -15.92 -3.29 32.22
CA ASN A 23 -14.91 -3.65 33.21
C ASN A 23 -13.61 -4.16 32.58
N ALA A 24 -13.70 -4.94 31.50
CA ALA A 24 -12.53 -5.41 30.75
C ALA A 24 -11.77 -4.25 30.11
N LEU A 25 -12.48 -3.29 29.51
CA LEU A 25 -11.90 -2.11 28.89
C LEU A 25 -11.26 -1.17 29.93
N ASN A 26 -11.93 -0.93 31.06
CA ASN A 26 -11.36 -0.13 32.15
C ASN A 26 -10.04 -0.71 32.67
N GLN A 27 -9.96 -2.05 32.79
CA GLN A 27 -8.73 -2.74 33.18
C GLN A 27 -7.65 -2.60 32.10
N LEU A 28 -8.03 -2.71 30.83
CA LEU A 28 -7.12 -2.58 29.68
C LEU A 28 -6.50 -1.18 29.58
N VAL A 29 -7.30 -0.13 29.82
CA VAL A 29 -6.81 1.26 29.89
C VAL A 29 -5.82 1.45 31.06
N SER A 30 -6.09 0.83 32.20
CA SER A 30 -5.26 1.00 33.42
C SER A 30 -3.97 0.17 33.41
N ASN A 31 -3.98 -0.95 32.72
CA ASN A 31 -2.87 -1.88 32.60
C ASN A 31 -2.94 -2.51 31.20
N PRO A 32 -2.25 -1.92 30.21
CA PRO A 32 -2.21 -2.42 28.85
C PRO A 32 -1.95 -3.93 28.82
N ALA A 33 -2.67 -4.62 27.95
CA ALA A 33 -2.60 -6.05 27.74
C ALA A 33 -3.34 -6.38 26.43
N ILE A 34 -3.37 -7.66 26.06
CA ILE A 34 -4.30 -8.13 25.02
C ILE A 34 -5.63 -8.53 25.68
N LEU A 35 -6.75 -7.97 25.22
CA LEU A 35 -8.10 -8.45 25.54
C LEU A 35 -8.56 -9.45 24.47
N TRP A 36 -8.72 -10.71 24.88
CA TRP A 36 -9.23 -11.79 24.05
C TRP A 36 -10.76 -11.94 24.20
N VAL A 37 -11.45 -12.00 23.06
CA VAL A 37 -12.90 -12.16 22.94
C VAL A 37 -13.21 -13.50 22.25
N PRO A 38 -13.45 -14.58 23.03
CA PRO A 38 -13.79 -15.89 22.47
C PRO A 38 -15.07 -15.84 21.63
N LYS A 39 -15.36 -16.90 20.88
CA LYS A 39 -16.64 -17.04 20.19
C LYS A 39 -17.84 -16.84 21.13
N GLY A 40 -18.84 -16.14 20.61
CA GLY A 40 -20.07 -15.78 21.28
C GLY A 40 -20.71 -14.56 20.64
N THR A 41 -22.01 -14.40 20.89
CA THR A 41 -22.73 -13.17 20.57
C THR A 41 -22.93 -12.39 21.86
N TYR A 42 -22.28 -11.24 21.96
CA TYR A 42 -22.22 -10.42 23.16
C TYR A 42 -23.17 -9.22 22.99
N ILE A 43 -24.29 -9.24 23.72
CA ILE A 43 -25.26 -8.16 23.66
C ILE A 43 -24.74 -6.99 24.49
N ILE A 44 -24.69 -5.79 23.91
CA ILE A 44 -24.42 -4.54 24.64
C ILE A 44 -25.61 -3.58 24.53
N SER A 45 -26.01 -2.97 25.63
CA SER A 45 -27.16 -2.04 25.71
C SER A 45 -26.76 -0.58 25.95
N ALA A 46 -25.47 -0.32 26.13
CA ALA A 46 -24.90 1.03 26.22
C ALA A 46 -23.53 1.08 25.53
N THR A 47 -23.08 2.29 25.22
CA THR A 47 -21.77 2.55 24.61
C THR A 47 -20.65 2.05 25.52
N LEU A 48 -19.72 1.31 24.93
CA LEU A 48 -18.45 0.93 25.52
C LEU A 48 -17.48 2.10 25.38
N GLN A 49 -16.92 2.55 26.50
CA GLN A 49 -16.12 3.76 26.57
C GLN A 49 -14.65 3.42 26.88
N MET A 50 -13.74 4.00 26.11
CA MET A 50 -12.30 3.96 26.34
C MET A 50 -11.75 5.39 26.19
N THR A 51 -11.08 5.87 27.23
CA THR A 51 -10.54 7.24 27.25
C THR A 51 -9.06 7.23 27.60
N ALA A 52 -8.26 8.06 26.94
CA ALA A 52 -6.85 8.30 27.25
C ALA A 52 -6.01 7.01 27.38
N CYS A 53 -6.08 6.15 26.35
CA CYS A 53 -5.41 4.85 26.34
C CYS A 53 -4.26 4.77 25.32
N GLY A 54 -3.35 3.82 25.51
CA GLY A 54 -2.16 3.66 24.67
C GLY A 54 -1.71 2.21 24.58
N GLY A 55 -1.44 1.72 23.36
CA GLY A 55 -0.81 0.40 23.16
C GLY A 55 -1.69 -0.79 23.53
N VAL A 56 -3.01 -0.68 23.34
CA VAL A 56 -3.99 -1.70 23.73
C VAL A 56 -4.39 -2.58 22.54
N SER A 57 -4.62 -3.87 22.78
CA SER A 57 -5.13 -4.79 21.74
C SER A 57 -6.43 -5.45 22.16
N ILE A 58 -7.43 -5.47 21.27
CA ILE A 58 -8.68 -6.22 21.44
C ILE A 58 -8.85 -7.18 20.25
N ILE A 59 -8.82 -8.48 20.53
CA ILE A 59 -8.74 -9.51 19.49
C ILE A 59 -9.85 -10.55 19.70
N GLY A 60 -10.66 -10.76 18.67
CA GLY A 60 -11.66 -11.84 18.63
C GLY A 60 -11.10 -13.17 18.10
N GLU A 61 -11.85 -14.25 18.33
CA GLU A 61 -11.50 -15.58 17.82
C GLU A 61 -11.69 -15.64 16.29
N ASP A 62 -12.83 -15.15 15.83
CA ASP A 62 -13.25 -15.11 14.43
C ASP A 62 -14.33 -14.02 14.29
N PRO A 63 -14.26 -13.11 13.31
CA PRO A 63 -15.20 -12.00 13.22
C PRO A 63 -16.66 -12.43 13.00
N LYS A 64 -16.91 -13.61 12.42
CA LYS A 64 -18.28 -14.13 12.26
C LYS A 64 -18.81 -14.82 13.50
N GLN A 65 -17.94 -15.16 14.45
CA GLN A 65 -18.31 -15.95 15.64
C GLN A 65 -18.10 -15.20 16.95
N SER A 66 -17.28 -14.15 16.98
CA SER A 66 -17.05 -13.25 18.11
C SER A 66 -17.72 -11.91 17.81
N VAL A 67 -19.05 -11.88 17.96
CA VAL A 67 -19.89 -10.76 17.52
C VAL A 67 -20.34 -9.92 18.71
N ILE A 68 -20.06 -8.62 18.70
CA ILE A 68 -20.65 -7.62 19.59
C ILE A 68 -21.90 -7.07 18.90
N GLN A 69 -23.05 -7.22 19.55
CA GLN A 69 -24.35 -6.89 18.97
C GLN A 69 -25.07 -5.80 19.78
N TRP A 70 -25.57 -4.78 19.09
CA TRP A 70 -26.21 -3.63 19.71
C TRP A 70 -27.66 -3.92 20.12
N ASN A 71 -27.99 -3.63 21.38
CA ASN A 71 -29.36 -3.58 21.89
C ASN A 71 -29.64 -2.25 22.61
N GLY A 72 -28.73 -1.29 22.53
CA GLY A 72 -28.90 0.03 23.13
C GLY A 72 -29.86 0.95 22.37
N PRO A 73 -29.99 2.21 22.78
CA PRO A 73 -30.88 3.17 22.12
C PRO A 73 -30.60 3.32 20.63
N ALA A 74 -31.64 3.62 19.86
CA ALA A 74 -31.47 3.99 18.45
C ALA A 74 -30.63 5.27 18.33
N GLY A 75 -29.72 5.31 17.36
CA GLY A 75 -28.80 6.42 17.16
C GLY A 75 -27.55 6.40 18.04
N GLY A 76 -27.32 5.34 18.82
CA GLY A 76 -26.16 5.24 19.72
C GLY A 76 -24.85 4.82 19.03
N THR A 77 -23.75 5.04 19.74
CA THR A 77 -22.40 4.56 19.37
C THR A 77 -22.10 3.27 20.13
N MET A 78 -21.54 2.25 19.48
CA MET A 78 -21.20 0.98 20.13
C MET A 78 -19.90 1.07 20.93
N LEU A 79 -18.79 1.47 20.31
CA LEU A 79 -17.48 1.69 20.91
C LEU A 79 -17.01 3.13 20.67
N ASP A 80 -16.60 3.79 21.74
CA ASP A 80 -16.10 5.16 21.74
C ASP A 80 -14.66 5.17 22.25
N LEU A 81 -13.72 5.56 21.38
CA LEU A 81 -12.27 5.61 21.59
C LEU A 81 -11.85 7.08 21.62
N GLU A 82 -11.83 7.67 22.81
CA GLU A 82 -11.51 9.08 23.02
C GLU A 82 -10.07 9.24 23.53
N GLY A 83 -9.18 9.76 22.70
CA GLY A 83 -7.78 9.95 23.04
C GLY A 83 -6.99 8.64 23.20
N CYS A 84 -7.40 7.59 22.49
CA CYS A 84 -6.72 6.31 22.45
C CYS A 84 -5.77 6.25 21.25
N ALA A 85 -4.54 5.76 21.44
CA ALA A 85 -3.54 5.64 20.38
C ALA A 85 -2.79 4.30 20.44
N TRP A 86 -2.11 3.96 19.35
CA TRP A 86 -1.31 2.75 19.19
C TRP A 86 -2.11 1.46 19.40
N PHE A 87 -3.44 1.53 19.21
CA PHE A 87 -4.29 0.40 19.49
C PHE A 87 -4.35 -0.57 18.31
N ARG A 88 -4.76 -1.81 18.60
CA ARG A 88 -5.09 -2.81 17.61
C ARG A 88 -6.46 -3.41 17.90
N LEU A 89 -7.37 -3.34 16.94
CA LEU A 89 -8.69 -4.00 16.97
C LEU A 89 -8.72 -5.05 15.87
N ALA A 90 -8.81 -6.31 16.25
CA ALA A 90 -8.70 -7.41 15.29
C ALA A 90 -9.77 -8.48 15.47
N ARG A 91 -10.24 -9.08 14.36
CA ARG A 91 -11.01 -10.35 14.37
C ARG A 91 -12.36 -10.30 15.11
N LEU A 92 -13.04 -9.15 15.08
CA LEU A 92 -14.34 -8.95 15.73
C LEU A 92 -15.46 -8.74 14.70
N GLY A 93 -16.64 -9.24 15.04
CA GLY A 93 -17.88 -8.89 14.37
C GLY A 93 -18.62 -7.80 15.12
N TRP A 94 -19.17 -6.84 14.40
CA TRP A 94 -20.00 -5.78 14.93
C TRP A 94 -21.32 -5.77 14.18
N ASN A 95 -22.42 -5.83 14.91
CA ASN A 95 -23.76 -5.75 14.35
C ASN A 95 -24.55 -4.66 15.08
N GLY A 96 -24.87 -3.59 14.33
CA GLY A 96 -25.63 -2.45 14.83
C GLY A 96 -27.14 -2.68 14.93
N GLU A 97 -27.65 -3.82 14.44
CA GLU A 97 -29.06 -4.22 14.42
C GLU A 97 -29.99 -3.17 13.77
N ASP A 98 -29.47 -2.43 12.79
CA ASP A 98 -30.10 -1.27 12.14
C ASP A 98 -30.56 -0.18 13.14
N ARG A 99 -29.98 -0.19 14.35
CA ARG A 99 -30.30 0.70 15.47
C ARG A 99 -29.12 1.59 15.85
N ALA A 100 -27.90 1.06 15.84
CA ALA A 100 -26.70 1.84 16.10
C ALA A 100 -26.47 2.88 14.99
N SER A 101 -26.05 4.08 15.37
CA SER A 101 -25.60 5.08 14.40
C SER A 101 -24.14 4.89 14.04
N VAL A 102 -23.30 4.47 14.98
CA VAL A 102 -21.85 4.39 14.81
C VAL A 102 -21.36 3.12 15.50
N VAL A 103 -20.53 2.32 14.82
CA VAL A 103 -19.88 1.17 15.47
C VAL A 103 -18.65 1.63 16.25
N MET A 104 -17.72 2.36 15.61
CA MET A 104 -16.53 2.92 16.27
C MET A 104 -16.47 4.44 16.08
N ARG A 105 -16.39 5.20 17.17
CA ARG A 105 -15.93 6.60 17.13
C ARG A 105 -14.48 6.66 17.59
N ILE A 106 -13.61 7.28 16.80
CA ILE A 106 -12.20 7.54 17.14
C ILE A 106 -12.01 9.05 17.13
N ASP A 107 -11.65 9.64 18.26
CA ASP A 107 -11.52 11.09 18.38
C ASP A 107 -10.57 11.48 19.51
N SER A 108 -10.17 12.74 19.59
CA SER A 108 -9.42 13.27 20.71
C SER A 108 -9.59 14.77 20.83
N THR A 109 -9.67 15.25 22.07
CA THR A 109 -9.60 16.67 22.41
C THR A 109 -8.19 17.11 22.80
N LEU A 110 -7.27 16.16 22.99
CA LEU A 110 -5.95 16.34 23.63
C LEU A 110 -6.03 16.92 25.05
N GLU A 111 -7.20 16.91 25.67
CA GLU A 111 -7.39 17.30 27.06
C GLU A 111 -7.33 16.08 27.97
N ASN A 112 -7.30 16.27 29.29
CA ASN A 112 -7.46 15.18 30.28
C ASN A 112 -6.49 13.98 30.15
N GLY A 113 -5.33 14.16 29.53
CA GLY A 113 -4.34 13.09 29.33
C GLY A 113 -4.58 12.23 28.09
N GLU A 114 -5.49 12.65 27.21
CA GLU A 114 -5.76 12.02 25.92
C GLU A 114 -4.53 12.05 25.00
N ASN A 115 -4.30 10.95 24.29
CA ASN A 115 -3.33 10.89 23.21
C ASN A 115 -3.98 11.42 21.92
N TYR A 116 -3.14 11.79 20.95
CA TYR A 116 -3.58 11.87 19.56
C TYR A 116 -3.67 10.45 19.00
N PRO A 117 -4.84 9.96 18.55
CA PRO A 117 -4.97 8.65 17.92
C PRO A 117 -4.10 8.62 16.66
N THR A 118 -3.19 7.66 16.62
CA THR A 118 -2.12 7.52 15.62
C THR A 118 -1.51 6.13 15.74
N TYR A 119 -0.92 5.60 14.67
CA TYR A 119 -0.34 4.26 14.61
C TYR A 119 -1.34 3.16 15.04
N ASP A 120 -2.61 3.40 14.72
CA ASP A 120 -3.75 2.56 15.07
C ASP A 120 -4.01 1.54 13.96
N ASP A 121 -4.47 0.34 14.33
CA ASP A 121 -4.77 -0.72 13.38
C ASP A 121 -6.12 -1.38 13.65
N ILE A 122 -6.94 -1.44 12.61
CA ILE A 122 -8.28 -1.99 12.60
C ILE A 122 -8.31 -3.04 11.50
N GLU A 123 -8.25 -4.32 11.87
CA GLU A 123 -8.05 -5.37 10.88
C GLU A 123 -8.90 -6.64 11.08
N ASP A 124 -9.12 -7.38 9.99
CA ASP A 124 -9.79 -8.69 10.03
C ASP A 124 -11.21 -8.64 10.65
N GLN A 125 -12.01 -7.61 10.34
CA GLN A 125 -13.29 -7.38 11.02
C GLN A 125 -14.50 -7.48 10.08
N GLN A 126 -15.68 -7.68 10.69
CA GLN A 126 -16.95 -7.50 10.02
C GLN A 126 -17.77 -6.42 10.75
N ILE A 127 -18.27 -5.43 10.00
CA ILE A 127 -19.07 -4.32 10.52
C ILE A 127 -20.36 -4.25 9.71
N SER A 128 -21.49 -4.52 10.36
CA SER A 128 -22.77 -4.73 9.67
C SER A 128 -23.93 -3.96 10.30
N HIS A 129 -24.93 -3.62 9.48
CA HIS A 129 -26.25 -3.14 9.92
C HIS A 129 -26.18 -1.93 10.88
N THR A 130 -25.45 -0.89 10.49
CA THR A 130 -25.30 0.37 11.27
C THR A 130 -25.43 1.58 10.35
N GLY A 131 -25.56 2.78 10.92
CA GLY A 131 -25.42 4.03 10.19
C GLY A 131 -24.02 4.18 9.57
N ILE A 132 -23.03 4.34 10.44
CA ILE A 132 -21.62 4.52 10.13
C ILE A 132 -20.84 3.36 10.75
N GLY A 133 -19.93 2.75 9.98
CA GLY A 133 -19.01 1.76 10.54
C GLY A 133 -17.99 2.42 11.45
N ILE A 134 -17.10 3.23 10.86
CA ILE A 134 -16.04 3.96 11.58
C ILE A 134 -16.24 5.47 11.37
N GLN A 135 -16.38 6.22 12.45
CA GLN A 135 -16.41 7.67 12.46
C GLN A 135 -15.12 8.23 13.07
N VAL A 136 -14.44 9.09 12.33
CA VAL A 136 -13.10 9.59 12.69
C VAL A 136 -13.15 11.10 12.93
N GLY A 137 -12.82 11.52 14.14
CA GLY A 137 -12.62 12.90 14.54
C GLY A 137 -11.15 13.33 14.42
N PHE A 138 -10.61 13.99 15.43
CA PHE A 138 -9.21 14.42 15.47
C PHE A 138 -8.28 13.21 15.75
N ALA A 139 -7.78 12.58 14.69
CA ALA A 139 -7.03 11.33 14.68
C ALA A 139 -6.29 11.15 13.34
N GLY A 140 -5.17 10.43 13.28
CA GLY A 140 -4.45 10.19 12.03
C GLY A 140 -3.77 8.83 11.97
N GLU A 141 -3.00 8.60 10.90
CA GLU A 141 -2.09 7.44 10.75
C GLU A 141 -2.73 6.11 11.15
N THR A 142 -3.97 5.90 10.71
CA THR A 142 -4.77 4.71 11.06
C THR A 142 -4.90 3.82 9.85
N SER A 143 -4.68 2.52 10.04
CA SER A 143 -4.96 1.49 9.04
C SER A 143 -6.30 0.82 9.28
N VAL A 144 -7.06 0.61 8.19
CA VAL A 144 -8.26 -0.22 8.14
C VAL A 144 -8.04 -1.30 7.09
N GLN A 145 -7.76 -2.53 7.51
CA GLN A 145 -7.25 -3.59 6.64
C GLN A 145 -8.13 -4.83 6.70
N ARG A 146 -8.58 -5.38 5.55
CA ARG A 146 -9.40 -6.60 5.53
C ARG A 146 -10.64 -6.47 6.42
N VAL A 147 -11.39 -5.38 6.24
CA VAL A 147 -12.66 -5.15 6.93
C VAL A 147 -13.82 -5.27 5.95
N HIS A 148 -14.84 -6.05 6.32
CA HIS A 148 -16.08 -6.15 5.58
C HIS A 148 -17.15 -5.23 6.17
N PHE A 149 -17.47 -4.17 5.43
CA PHE A 149 -18.55 -3.22 5.68
C PHE A 149 -19.81 -3.67 4.93
N ASP A 150 -20.86 -4.03 5.67
CA ASP A 150 -22.09 -4.60 5.09
C ASP A 150 -23.33 -3.82 5.53
N HIS A 151 -24.10 -3.33 4.57
CA HIS A 151 -25.35 -2.59 4.82
C HIS A 151 -25.18 -1.35 5.72
N ASN A 152 -24.07 -0.59 5.58
CA ASN A 152 -23.93 0.70 6.26
C ASN A 152 -24.78 1.78 5.59
N THR A 153 -25.78 2.30 6.31
CA THR A 153 -26.82 3.16 5.72
C THR A 153 -26.39 4.61 5.50
N ILE A 154 -25.28 5.05 6.10
CA ILE A 154 -24.66 6.36 5.87
C ILE A 154 -23.33 6.17 5.15
N ALA A 155 -22.36 5.51 5.82
CA ALA A 155 -21.04 5.25 5.26
C ALA A 155 -20.36 4.05 5.95
N GLY A 156 -19.51 3.30 5.24
CA GLY A 156 -18.59 2.37 5.90
C GLY A 156 -17.59 3.11 6.79
N VAL A 157 -16.90 4.11 6.22
CA VAL A 157 -15.96 4.98 6.93
C VAL A 157 -16.31 6.45 6.67
N LEU A 158 -16.39 7.26 7.73
CA LEU A 158 -16.67 8.69 7.67
C LEU A 158 -15.63 9.52 8.46
N LEU A 159 -14.89 10.37 7.75
CA LEU A 159 -13.97 11.34 8.33
C LEU A 159 -14.69 12.66 8.63
N ALA A 160 -14.55 13.15 9.86
CA ALA A 160 -15.30 14.25 10.46
C ALA A 160 -14.40 15.36 11.04
N SER A 161 -13.13 15.44 10.61
CA SER A 161 -12.16 16.42 11.11
C SER A 161 -11.12 16.80 10.07
N TRP A 162 -10.66 18.05 10.07
CA TRP A 162 -9.59 18.52 9.17
C TRP A 162 -8.25 17.84 9.41
N ASN A 163 -8.05 17.30 10.62
CA ASN A 163 -6.86 16.54 10.95
C ASN A 163 -7.13 15.04 11.01
N ALA A 164 -8.25 14.56 10.44
CA ALA A 164 -8.42 13.17 10.05
C ALA A 164 -7.58 12.91 8.80
N LEU A 165 -6.29 12.60 8.99
CA LEU A 165 -5.29 12.56 7.90
C LEU A 165 -4.49 11.26 7.92
N ASN A 166 -3.95 10.88 6.77
CA ASN A 166 -3.22 9.63 6.60
C ASN A 166 -4.05 8.41 7.07
N PHE A 167 -5.33 8.40 6.69
CA PHE A 167 -6.27 7.33 7.00
C PHE A 167 -6.35 6.38 5.81
N ASN A 168 -5.91 5.13 6.00
CA ASN A 168 -5.62 4.20 4.92
C ASN A 168 -6.54 2.98 4.99
N VAL A 169 -7.42 2.83 4.00
CA VAL A 169 -8.32 1.68 3.86
C VAL A 169 -7.74 0.74 2.80
N VAL A 170 -7.42 -0.50 3.18
CA VAL A 170 -6.72 -1.45 2.33
C VAL A 170 -7.40 -2.83 2.38
N ASP A 171 -7.42 -3.55 1.27
CA ASP A 171 -7.90 -4.94 1.17
C ASP A 171 -9.33 -5.16 1.73
N SER A 172 -10.19 -4.14 1.66
CA SER A 172 -11.49 -4.14 2.35
C SER A 172 -12.66 -4.35 1.39
N LEU A 173 -13.80 -4.81 1.93
CA LEU A 173 -15.02 -5.10 1.16
C LEU A 173 -16.17 -4.22 1.64
N PHE A 174 -16.90 -3.62 0.71
CA PHE A 174 -18.10 -2.82 0.97
C PHE A 174 -19.26 -3.40 0.17
N THR A 175 -20.30 -3.91 0.85
CA THR A 175 -21.50 -4.48 0.23
C THR A 175 -22.74 -3.70 0.65
N ASP A 176 -23.53 -3.28 -0.34
CA ASP A 176 -24.84 -2.64 -0.15
C ASP A 176 -24.81 -1.40 0.80
N CYS A 177 -23.65 -0.77 0.92
CA CYS A 177 -23.46 0.46 1.69
C CYS A 177 -24.04 1.66 0.92
N ASN A 178 -24.45 2.71 1.63
CA ASN A 178 -24.84 3.95 0.94
C ASN A 178 -23.63 4.65 0.30
N VAL A 179 -22.60 4.89 1.11
CA VAL A 179 -21.27 5.31 0.66
C VAL A 179 -20.24 4.37 1.29
N GLY A 180 -19.18 4.02 0.57
CA GLY A 180 -18.10 3.22 1.14
C GLY A 180 -17.23 4.05 2.10
N VAL A 181 -16.46 4.99 1.55
CA VAL A 181 -15.57 5.89 2.32
C VAL A 181 -15.87 7.35 2.00
N THR A 182 -15.97 8.21 3.01
CA THR A 182 -16.28 9.62 2.78
C THR A 182 -15.72 10.58 3.83
N ASN A 183 -15.51 11.83 3.42
CA ASN A 183 -15.41 12.97 4.34
C ASN A 183 -16.61 13.92 4.23
N SER A 184 -17.71 13.48 3.60
CA SER A 184 -18.92 14.25 3.40
C SER A 184 -19.92 13.98 4.53
N GLY A 185 -20.19 14.99 5.35
CA GLY A 185 -21.10 14.89 6.51
C GLY A 185 -21.10 16.15 7.36
N PRO A 186 -21.95 16.26 8.40
CA PRO A 186 -21.90 17.37 9.34
C PRO A 186 -20.53 17.45 10.03
N GLY A 187 -19.77 18.52 9.79
CA GLY A 187 -18.38 18.64 10.24
C GLY A 187 -17.37 17.79 9.45
N GLY A 188 -17.82 17.08 8.41
CA GLY A 188 -17.05 16.22 7.53
C GLY A 188 -15.85 16.92 6.90
N SER A 189 -14.65 16.44 7.16
CA SER A 189 -13.36 16.94 6.65
C SER A 189 -12.32 15.81 6.77
N GLY A 190 -11.11 16.04 6.25
CA GLY A 190 -10.01 15.08 6.31
C GLY A 190 -9.66 14.50 4.95
N ALA A 191 -8.63 13.65 4.92
CA ALA A 191 -8.11 13.01 3.73
C ALA A 191 -8.00 11.50 3.97
N PHE A 192 -8.32 10.71 2.95
CA PHE A 192 -8.26 9.26 3.01
C PHE A 192 -7.66 8.72 1.72
N ASN A 193 -7.12 7.51 1.83
CA ASN A 193 -6.65 6.73 0.70
C ASN A 193 -7.32 5.36 0.76
N VAL A 194 -7.79 4.86 -0.38
CA VAL A 194 -8.39 3.53 -0.51
C VAL A 194 -7.64 2.71 -1.55
N SER A 195 -7.06 1.59 -1.13
CA SER A 195 -6.27 0.71 -1.99
C SER A 195 -6.80 -0.72 -1.98
N ASN A 196 -6.77 -1.38 -3.16
CA ASN A 196 -7.07 -2.80 -3.34
C ASN A 196 -8.39 -3.24 -2.66
N SER A 197 -9.41 -2.38 -2.65
CA SER A 197 -10.69 -2.65 -2.00
C SER A 197 -11.81 -2.90 -3.02
N VAL A 198 -12.84 -3.62 -2.60
CA VAL A 198 -13.96 -4.01 -3.47
C VAL A 198 -15.25 -3.36 -2.97
N PHE A 199 -15.95 -2.70 -3.89
CA PHE A 199 -17.24 -2.08 -3.65
C PHE A 199 -18.31 -2.74 -4.51
N VAL A 200 -19.41 -3.13 -3.89
CA VAL A 200 -20.49 -3.87 -4.54
C VAL A 200 -21.81 -3.19 -4.21
N ARG A 201 -22.44 -2.61 -5.24
CA ARG A 201 -23.76 -1.97 -5.18
C ARG A 201 -23.84 -0.81 -4.16
N SER A 202 -22.83 0.06 -4.13
CA SER A 202 -22.92 1.29 -3.34
C SER A 202 -24.09 2.15 -3.84
N GLN A 203 -24.99 2.56 -2.93
CA GLN A 203 -26.26 3.20 -3.33
C GLN A 203 -26.06 4.63 -3.85
N THR A 204 -25.10 5.37 -3.31
CA THR A 204 -24.74 6.73 -3.78
C THR A 204 -23.43 6.70 -4.57
N THR A 205 -22.34 6.25 -3.96
CA THR A 205 -21.01 6.16 -4.59
C THR A 205 -20.09 5.32 -3.71
N ASP A 206 -19.05 4.74 -4.29
CA ASP A 206 -18.05 4.00 -3.49
C ASP A 206 -17.26 4.96 -2.60
N MET A 207 -16.80 6.06 -3.17
CA MET A 207 -16.03 7.08 -2.45
C MET A 207 -16.58 8.48 -2.71
N MET A 208 -16.60 9.32 -1.68
CA MET A 208 -17.11 10.68 -1.78
C MET A 208 -16.28 11.68 -0.98
N MET A 209 -15.78 12.71 -1.65
CA MET A 209 -15.18 13.87 -1.00
C MET A 209 -16.13 15.09 -1.05
N TRP A 210 -16.18 15.86 0.03
CA TRP A 210 -16.81 17.17 0.07
C TRP A 210 -15.79 18.29 0.32
N ASN A 211 -15.02 18.16 1.40
CA ASN A 211 -13.88 19.04 1.67
C ASN A 211 -12.62 18.51 0.98
N THR A 212 -11.71 19.42 0.64
CA THR A 212 -10.52 19.12 -0.14
C THR A 212 -9.36 18.62 0.72
N GLY A 213 -8.59 17.70 0.16
CA GLY A 213 -7.34 17.16 0.68
C GLY A 213 -6.62 16.42 -0.46
N PRO A 214 -5.52 15.71 -0.17
CA PRO A 214 -5.09 14.64 -1.05
C PRO A 214 -6.06 13.46 -0.96
N PHE A 215 -6.39 12.87 -2.11
CA PHE A 215 -7.17 11.63 -2.20
C PHE A 215 -6.48 10.72 -3.19
N SER A 216 -6.27 9.46 -2.81
CA SER A 216 -5.59 8.48 -3.64
C SER A 216 -6.31 7.16 -3.57
N GLU A 217 -6.97 6.82 -4.68
CA GLU A 217 -7.80 5.64 -4.81
C GLU A 217 -7.18 4.71 -5.83
N ARG A 218 -6.61 3.60 -5.36
CA ARG A 218 -5.76 2.71 -6.15
C ARG A 218 -6.31 1.29 -6.21
N GLN A 219 -6.34 0.70 -7.40
CA GLN A 219 -6.58 -0.74 -7.60
C GLN A 219 -7.90 -1.25 -7.02
N ASN A 220 -8.90 -0.38 -6.89
CA ASN A 220 -10.19 -0.76 -6.37
C ASN A 220 -11.06 -1.39 -7.46
N ILE A 221 -11.97 -2.26 -7.05
CA ILE A 221 -13.00 -2.83 -7.93
C ILE A 221 -14.34 -2.24 -7.53
N SER A 222 -15.02 -1.61 -8.48
CA SER A 222 -16.39 -1.11 -8.35
C SER A 222 -17.32 -1.94 -9.21
N PHE A 223 -18.34 -2.55 -8.61
CA PHE A 223 -19.27 -3.43 -9.30
C PHE A 223 -20.73 -3.08 -9.00
N ASP A 224 -21.50 -2.73 -10.04
CA ASP A 224 -22.92 -2.37 -9.96
C ASP A 224 -23.23 -1.21 -8.99
N SER A 225 -22.23 -0.40 -8.64
CA SER A 225 -22.38 0.81 -7.82
C SER A 225 -23.01 1.96 -8.61
N THR A 226 -23.65 2.92 -7.93
CA THR A 226 -24.22 4.10 -8.60
C THR A 226 -23.14 4.97 -9.26
N ALA A 227 -22.03 5.19 -8.57
CA ALA A 227 -20.84 5.89 -9.05
C ALA A 227 -19.61 5.35 -8.31
N PHE A 228 -18.42 5.60 -8.87
CA PHE A 228 -17.15 5.21 -8.25
C PHE A 228 -16.63 6.32 -7.33
N PHE A 229 -16.51 7.55 -7.85
CA PHE A 229 -15.97 8.68 -7.10
C PHE A 229 -16.76 9.96 -7.35
N ILE A 230 -17.22 10.60 -6.28
CA ILE A 230 -17.91 11.90 -6.33
C ILE A 230 -17.14 12.95 -5.54
N GLY A 231 -16.72 14.02 -6.24
CA GLY A 231 -16.18 15.23 -5.67
C GLY A 231 -17.22 16.35 -5.57
N GLY A 232 -17.45 16.86 -4.37
CA GLY A 232 -18.39 17.94 -4.08
C GLY A 232 -18.08 19.26 -4.79
N GLN A 233 -19.08 20.13 -4.90
CA GLN A 233 -18.92 21.47 -5.47
C GLN A 233 -18.31 22.44 -4.47
N ILE A 234 -16.98 22.55 -4.47
CA ILE A 234 -16.22 23.50 -3.63
C ILE A 234 -15.23 24.30 -4.48
N GLY A 235 -14.96 25.56 -4.13
CA GLY A 235 -14.04 26.43 -4.87
C GLY A 235 -12.56 26.18 -4.61
N ALA A 236 -12.22 25.33 -3.62
CA ALA A 236 -10.85 24.92 -3.32
C ALA A 236 -10.44 23.72 -4.19
N GLY A 237 -9.14 23.57 -4.45
CA GLY A 237 -8.60 22.43 -5.19
C GLY A 237 -8.32 21.22 -4.31
N ALA A 238 -8.41 20.04 -4.90
CA ALA A 238 -7.93 18.80 -4.32
C ALA A 238 -6.99 18.12 -5.32
N THR A 239 -6.00 17.40 -4.80
CA THR A 239 -5.20 16.46 -5.60
C THR A 239 -5.86 15.09 -5.50
N ILE A 240 -6.42 14.62 -6.61
CA ILE A 240 -7.13 13.34 -6.67
C ILE A 240 -6.36 12.43 -7.62
N VAL A 241 -5.91 11.27 -7.13
CA VAL A 241 -5.29 10.23 -7.95
C VAL A 241 -6.21 9.03 -7.99
N LEU A 242 -6.67 8.65 -9.19
CA LEU A 242 -7.39 7.42 -9.43
C LEU A 242 -6.50 6.53 -10.30
N GLN A 243 -5.95 5.46 -9.74
CA GLN A 243 -4.99 4.61 -10.43
C GLN A 243 -5.37 3.12 -10.42
N GLY A 244 -5.30 2.46 -11.57
CA GLY A 244 -5.45 1.00 -11.66
C GLY A 244 -6.82 0.47 -11.25
N ASN A 245 -7.84 1.33 -11.11
CA ASN A 245 -9.16 0.92 -10.67
C ASN A 245 -9.94 0.23 -11.79
N THR A 246 -10.76 -0.74 -11.44
CA THR A 246 -11.68 -1.43 -12.36
C THR A 246 -13.11 -1.07 -12.01
N VAL A 247 -13.80 -0.37 -12.90
CA VAL A 247 -15.18 0.10 -12.71
C VAL A 247 -16.11 -0.61 -13.71
N ILE A 248 -17.04 -1.40 -13.18
CA ILE A 248 -17.93 -2.28 -13.95
C ILE A 248 -19.38 -1.92 -13.71
N SER A 249 -20.11 -1.69 -14.82
CA SER A 249 -21.56 -1.47 -14.82
C SER A 249 -22.05 -0.35 -13.88
N PRO A 250 -21.42 0.84 -13.87
CA PRO A 250 -21.89 1.92 -13.01
C PRO A 250 -23.28 2.40 -13.45
N ALA A 251 -24.17 2.70 -12.51
CA ALA A 251 -25.53 3.14 -12.84
C ALA A 251 -25.59 4.57 -13.40
N THR A 252 -24.57 5.38 -13.13
CA THR A 252 -24.41 6.76 -13.63
C THR A 252 -22.98 7.00 -14.12
N THR A 253 -22.64 8.24 -14.50
CA THR A 253 -21.24 8.58 -14.79
C THR A 253 -20.36 8.28 -13.55
N PRO A 254 -19.34 7.40 -13.68
CA PRO A 254 -18.65 6.86 -12.52
C PRO A 254 -17.79 7.89 -11.78
N ILE A 255 -17.24 8.89 -12.48
CA ILE A 255 -16.45 9.95 -11.86
C ILE A 255 -17.14 11.30 -12.06
N GLN A 256 -17.49 11.97 -10.96
CA GLN A 256 -18.20 13.25 -10.99
C GLN A 256 -17.44 14.26 -10.14
N ILE A 257 -16.87 15.30 -10.75
CA ILE A 257 -16.01 16.25 -10.03
C ILE A 257 -16.59 17.66 -10.05
N GLY A 258 -16.88 18.18 -8.87
CA GLY A 258 -17.45 19.50 -8.64
C GLY A 258 -16.43 20.59 -8.27
N ASN A 259 -15.20 20.22 -7.93
CA ASN A 259 -14.15 21.13 -7.48
C ASN A 259 -13.08 21.36 -8.55
N PRO A 260 -12.31 22.46 -8.47
CA PRO A 260 -11.09 22.63 -9.22
C PRO A 260 -10.12 21.45 -9.01
N GLY A 261 -9.42 21.07 -10.07
CA GLY A 261 -8.50 19.93 -10.06
C GLY A 261 -7.19 20.22 -9.30
N PRO A 262 -6.15 19.39 -9.52
CA PRO A 262 -6.04 18.36 -10.54
C PRO A 262 -6.60 16.98 -10.13
N ILE A 263 -7.17 16.28 -11.12
CA ILE A 263 -7.44 14.85 -11.04
C ILE A 263 -6.53 14.09 -12.03
N MET A 264 -5.97 12.99 -11.56
CA MET A 264 -5.14 12.07 -12.35
C MET A 264 -5.88 10.75 -12.55
N LEU A 265 -5.95 10.29 -13.79
CA LEU A 265 -6.51 9.00 -14.17
C LEU A 265 -5.39 8.16 -14.79
N ILE A 266 -4.91 7.15 -14.07
CA ILE A 266 -3.74 6.34 -14.45
C ILE A 266 -4.18 4.88 -14.57
N ASP A 267 -4.08 4.30 -15.77
CA ASP A 267 -4.30 2.86 -16.01
C ASP A 267 -5.64 2.30 -15.45
N ASN A 268 -6.71 3.10 -15.42
CA ASN A 268 -8.03 2.62 -14.98
C ASN A 268 -8.75 1.88 -16.11
N TYR A 269 -9.59 0.93 -15.74
CA TYR A 269 -10.38 0.10 -16.63
C TYR A 269 -11.88 0.36 -16.42
N PHE A 270 -12.57 0.81 -17.47
CA PHE A 270 -14.01 1.07 -17.45
C PHE A 270 -14.73 0.12 -18.41
N ALA A 271 -15.64 -0.70 -17.90
CA ALA A 271 -16.43 -1.63 -18.70
C ALA A 271 -17.90 -1.74 -18.29
N GLY A 272 -18.75 -2.16 -19.21
CA GLY A 272 -20.20 -2.25 -18.98
C GLY A 272 -20.87 -0.88 -18.84
N LEU A 273 -20.25 0.18 -19.37
CA LEU A 273 -20.80 1.54 -19.30
C LEU A 273 -21.92 1.70 -20.33
N ASP A 274 -23.02 2.36 -19.96
CA ASP A 274 -23.98 2.85 -20.94
C ASP A 274 -23.25 3.77 -21.94
N PRO A 275 -23.32 3.52 -23.26
CA PRO A 275 -22.58 4.29 -24.27
C PRO A 275 -22.89 5.79 -24.30
N SER A 276 -23.97 6.24 -23.65
CA SER A 276 -24.33 7.66 -23.50
C SER A 276 -23.58 8.36 -22.36
N LEU A 277 -22.93 7.62 -21.46
CA LEU A 277 -22.20 8.17 -20.32
C LEU A 277 -20.78 8.57 -20.69
N ASN A 278 -20.27 9.58 -19.96
CA ASN A 278 -18.84 9.84 -19.83
C ASN A 278 -18.23 8.90 -18.76
N ILE A 279 -16.90 8.68 -18.80
CA ILE A 279 -16.18 8.14 -17.63
C ILE A 279 -16.04 9.21 -16.55
N LEU A 280 -15.82 10.46 -16.95
CA LEU A 280 -15.67 11.60 -16.07
C LEU A 280 -16.56 12.76 -16.52
N SER A 281 -17.31 13.34 -15.59
CA SER A 281 -18.10 14.56 -15.80
C SER A 281 -17.71 15.67 -14.83
N VAL A 282 -17.85 16.91 -15.29
CA VAL A 282 -17.65 18.12 -14.47
C VAL A 282 -19.03 18.57 -13.97
N THR A 283 -19.21 18.62 -12.66
CA THR A 283 -20.49 18.98 -12.03
C THR A 283 -20.47 20.36 -11.39
N GLY A 284 -19.33 21.06 -11.31
CA GLY A 284 -19.19 22.28 -10.49
C GLY A 284 -18.20 23.35 -11.01
N ALA A 285 -17.39 23.90 -10.10
CA ALA A 285 -16.62 25.13 -10.32
C ALA A 285 -15.38 24.92 -11.22
N ASN A 286 -15.21 25.81 -12.20
CA ASN A 286 -14.14 25.79 -13.20
C ASN A 286 -12.89 26.59 -12.75
N PRO A 287 -11.66 26.18 -13.16
CA PRO A 287 -11.35 25.11 -14.10
C PRO A 287 -10.96 23.77 -13.44
N LEU A 288 -11.57 22.66 -13.89
CA LEU A 288 -11.05 21.31 -13.61
C LEU A 288 -9.79 21.06 -14.46
N GLY A 289 -8.78 20.46 -13.85
CA GLY A 289 -7.60 19.95 -14.56
C GLY A 289 -7.58 18.43 -14.52
N VAL A 290 -7.35 17.81 -15.67
CA VAL A 290 -7.29 16.36 -15.82
C VAL A 290 -5.96 15.99 -16.46
N PHE A 291 -5.26 15.04 -15.84
CA PHE A 291 -4.17 14.31 -16.47
C PHE A 291 -4.59 12.85 -16.61
N SER A 292 -4.55 12.32 -17.81
CA SER A 292 -5.02 10.98 -18.12
C SER A 292 -3.92 10.20 -18.84
N ILE A 293 -3.61 8.99 -18.38
CA ILE A 293 -2.66 8.11 -19.03
C ILE A 293 -3.08 6.64 -18.93
N GLY A 294 -3.03 5.93 -20.05
CA GLY A 294 -3.14 4.47 -20.04
C GLY A 294 -4.52 3.88 -19.73
N ASN A 295 -5.58 4.70 -19.64
CA ASN A 295 -6.90 4.19 -19.28
C ASN A 295 -7.54 3.42 -20.44
N VAL A 296 -8.39 2.46 -20.10
CA VAL A 296 -9.13 1.62 -21.04
C VAL A 296 -10.61 1.91 -20.92
N PHE A 297 -11.25 2.23 -22.05
CA PHE A 297 -12.69 2.46 -22.13
C PHE A 297 -13.22 2.23 -23.54
N ALA A 298 -14.52 1.96 -23.65
CA ALA A 298 -15.22 1.71 -24.91
C ALA A 298 -16.32 2.75 -25.22
N VAL A 299 -16.17 3.98 -24.72
CA VAL A 299 -17.09 5.10 -24.97
C VAL A 299 -16.50 6.13 -25.94
N ALA A 300 -17.35 6.74 -26.77
CA ALA A 300 -16.90 7.70 -27.79
C ALA A 300 -16.53 9.08 -27.23
N SER A 301 -17.05 9.44 -26.07
CA SER A 301 -16.79 10.71 -25.39
C SER A 301 -16.51 10.43 -23.92
N PRO A 302 -15.29 9.97 -23.56
CA PRO A 302 -14.96 9.60 -22.18
C PRO A 302 -15.03 10.81 -21.23
N PHE A 303 -14.71 11.99 -21.71
CA PHE A 303 -14.62 13.18 -20.89
C PHE A 303 -15.76 14.15 -21.16
N GLY A 304 -16.45 14.58 -20.10
CA GLY A 304 -17.53 15.55 -20.16
C GLY A 304 -17.07 16.92 -20.62
N SER A 305 -18.03 17.74 -21.07
CA SER A 305 -17.76 19.13 -21.47
C SER A 305 -17.31 20.00 -20.28
N ASN A 306 -16.51 21.05 -20.55
CA ASN A 306 -16.00 22.04 -19.58
C ASN A 306 -14.79 21.63 -18.72
N ILE A 307 -13.99 20.68 -19.19
CA ILE A 307 -12.64 20.50 -18.62
C ILE A 307 -11.77 21.69 -19.03
N GLY A 308 -11.07 22.27 -18.06
CA GLY A 308 -10.18 23.40 -18.27
C GLY A 308 -8.85 22.97 -18.87
N LEU A 309 -7.99 22.37 -18.05
CA LEU A 309 -6.67 21.88 -18.47
C LEU A 309 -6.75 20.36 -18.68
N PHE A 310 -6.36 19.87 -19.86
CA PHE A 310 -6.52 18.46 -20.22
C PHE A 310 -5.27 17.94 -20.94
N ASN A 311 -4.67 16.89 -20.38
CA ASN A 311 -3.62 16.10 -21.02
C ASN A 311 -4.02 14.64 -21.01
N SER A 312 -3.84 13.96 -22.15
CA SER A 312 -4.13 12.55 -22.31
C SER A 312 -3.05 11.89 -23.15
N VAL A 313 -2.52 10.77 -22.66
CA VAL A 313 -1.41 10.03 -23.27
C VAL A 313 -1.74 8.55 -23.21
N ASP A 314 -1.40 7.80 -24.26
CA ASP A 314 -1.41 6.33 -24.20
C ASP A 314 -2.77 5.67 -23.82
N GLU A 315 -3.90 6.33 -24.07
CA GLU A 315 -5.22 5.71 -23.81
C GLU A 315 -5.48 4.52 -24.75
N ALA A 316 -6.04 3.45 -24.20
CA ALA A 316 -6.47 2.29 -24.96
C ALA A 316 -7.97 2.41 -25.28
N GLN A 317 -8.30 3.14 -26.35
CA GLN A 317 -9.68 3.18 -26.84
C GLN A 317 -10.05 1.84 -27.47
N SER A 318 -10.95 1.09 -26.85
CA SER A 318 -11.45 -0.17 -27.39
C SER A 318 -12.63 0.06 -28.31
N SER A 319 -12.67 -0.65 -29.44
CA SER A 319 -13.83 -0.66 -30.35
C SER A 319 -15.00 -1.51 -29.82
N SER A 320 -14.76 -2.32 -28.79
CA SER A 320 -15.76 -3.19 -28.16
C SER A 320 -15.63 -3.11 -26.64
N ASP A 321 -16.76 -2.94 -25.95
CA ASP A 321 -16.82 -3.03 -24.50
C ASP A 321 -16.71 -4.50 -24.08
N ILE A 322 -15.54 -4.91 -23.60
CA ILE A 322 -15.29 -6.26 -23.10
C ILE A 322 -15.51 -6.19 -21.60
N VAL A 323 -16.52 -6.88 -21.09
CA VAL A 323 -16.73 -6.97 -19.64
C VAL A 323 -15.91 -8.15 -19.11
N PRO A 324 -14.87 -7.92 -18.28
CA PRO A 324 -14.11 -9.00 -17.69
C PRO A 324 -14.98 -9.80 -16.72
N GLU A 325 -14.80 -11.12 -16.70
CA GLU A 325 -15.34 -11.97 -15.64
C GLU A 325 -14.54 -11.75 -14.35
N VAL A 326 -15.04 -10.90 -13.44
CA VAL A 326 -14.39 -10.61 -12.16
C VAL A 326 -14.99 -11.50 -11.06
N ASN A 327 -14.13 -12.17 -10.30
CA ASN A 327 -14.55 -12.90 -9.11
C ASN A 327 -14.77 -11.92 -7.95
N ILE A 328 -16.03 -11.52 -7.74
CA ILE A 328 -16.39 -10.64 -6.62
C ILE A 328 -16.39 -11.44 -5.31
N PRO A 329 -15.53 -11.13 -4.35
CA PRO A 329 -15.51 -11.82 -3.07
C PRO A 329 -16.83 -11.60 -2.32
N THR A 330 -17.28 -12.65 -1.62
CA THR A 330 -18.44 -12.56 -0.71
C THR A 330 -18.05 -12.12 0.69
N ASP A 331 -16.75 -12.12 0.98
CA ASP A 331 -16.18 -11.72 2.27
C ASP A 331 -14.68 -11.39 2.11
N VAL A 332 -14.11 -10.73 3.11
CA VAL A 332 -12.67 -10.51 3.21
C VAL A 332 -11.95 -11.80 3.64
N TYR A 333 -10.68 -11.92 3.25
CA TYR A 333 -9.82 -12.98 3.76
C TYR A 333 -9.48 -12.73 5.24
N ILE A 334 -9.74 -13.72 6.09
CA ILE A 334 -9.36 -13.69 7.50
C ILE A 334 -8.29 -14.77 7.71
N PRO A 335 -7.06 -14.42 8.12
CA PRO A 335 -6.01 -15.39 8.37
C PRO A 335 -6.47 -16.45 9.39
N PRO A 336 -6.25 -17.76 9.13
CA PRO A 336 -6.57 -18.78 10.13
C PRO A 336 -5.62 -18.69 11.33
N LEU A 337 -6.08 -19.15 12.50
CA LEU A 337 -5.20 -19.31 13.67
C LEU A 337 -4.07 -20.30 13.33
N SER A 338 -2.81 -19.90 13.56
CA SER A 338 -1.66 -20.67 13.07
C SER A 338 -1.53 -22.08 13.68
N GLY A 339 -1.92 -22.26 14.95
CA GLY A 339 -1.78 -23.53 15.68
C GLY A 339 -0.34 -24.01 15.88
N ARG A 340 0.66 -23.19 15.51
CA ARG A 340 2.09 -23.51 15.62
C ARG A 340 2.55 -23.55 17.08
N PRO A 341 3.59 -24.33 17.41
CA PRO A 341 4.15 -24.36 18.77
C PRO A 341 4.60 -22.97 19.23
N ILE A 342 4.21 -22.60 20.44
CA ILE A 342 4.58 -21.31 21.07
C ILE A 342 5.69 -21.55 22.10
N PHE A 343 6.77 -20.77 21.97
CA PHE A 343 7.90 -20.71 22.86
C PHE A 343 7.85 -19.38 23.62
N GLU A 344 7.31 -19.42 24.83
CA GLU A 344 7.20 -18.26 25.72
C GLU A 344 8.57 -17.82 26.21
N VAL A 345 8.91 -16.53 26.05
CA VAL A 345 10.11 -15.93 26.61
C VAL A 345 9.81 -15.45 28.03
N PRO A 346 10.42 -16.04 29.08
CA PRO A 346 10.22 -15.56 30.44
C PRO A 346 10.73 -14.13 30.60
N VAL A 347 9.97 -13.28 31.29
CA VAL A 347 10.44 -11.93 31.68
C VAL A 347 11.77 -12.00 32.43
N GLY A 348 12.73 -11.15 32.04
CA GLY A 348 14.09 -11.14 32.61
C GLY A 348 15.03 -12.20 32.02
N SER A 349 14.63 -12.90 30.96
CA SER A 349 15.51 -13.82 30.21
C SER A 349 16.72 -13.07 29.63
N SER A 350 17.90 -13.70 29.67
CA SER A 350 19.10 -13.17 29.02
C SER A 350 19.08 -13.38 27.51
N ALA A 351 19.88 -12.61 26.77
CA ALA A 351 20.04 -12.80 25.32
C ALA A 351 20.37 -14.24 24.92
N SER A 352 21.22 -14.94 25.67
CA SER A 352 21.53 -16.36 25.39
C SER A 352 20.36 -17.32 25.64
N ALA A 353 19.46 -16.99 26.57
CA ALA A 353 18.25 -17.77 26.78
C ALA A 353 17.24 -17.52 25.65
N ILE A 354 17.10 -16.27 25.23
CA ILE A 354 16.28 -15.86 24.08
C ILE A 354 16.78 -16.56 22.80
N GLN A 355 18.08 -16.50 22.51
CA GLN A 355 18.67 -17.16 21.34
C GLN A 355 18.35 -18.66 21.31
N LYS A 356 18.41 -19.36 22.45
CA LYS A 356 18.06 -20.79 22.50
C LYS A 356 16.59 -21.06 22.18
N LEU A 357 15.68 -20.17 22.58
CA LEU A 357 14.27 -20.30 22.23
C LEU A 357 14.06 -20.05 20.73
N VAL A 358 14.72 -19.04 20.17
CA VAL A 358 14.73 -18.76 18.73
C VAL A 358 15.25 -19.97 17.94
N ASP A 359 16.40 -20.53 18.34
CA ASP A 359 16.99 -21.70 17.70
C ASP A 359 16.06 -22.93 17.80
N SER A 360 15.39 -23.11 18.93
CA SER A 360 14.47 -24.24 19.13
C SER A 360 13.21 -24.10 18.28
N ALA A 361 12.64 -22.89 18.21
CA ALA A 361 11.48 -22.58 17.39
C ALA A 361 11.80 -22.72 15.89
N ALA A 362 13.01 -22.35 15.47
CA ALA A 362 13.44 -22.48 14.07
C ALA A 362 13.48 -23.95 13.58
N LEU A 363 13.68 -24.91 14.49
CA LEU A 363 13.77 -26.33 14.20
C LEU A 363 12.41 -27.04 14.08
N GLU A 364 11.32 -26.37 14.45
CA GLU A 364 9.97 -26.93 14.29
C GLU A 364 9.62 -27.10 12.81
N SER A 365 8.99 -28.22 12.47
CA SER A 365 8.75 -28.57 11.05
C SER A 365 7.84 -27.59 10.31
N GLN A 366 6.93 -26.92 11.02
CA GLN A 366 6.05 -25.87 10.50
C GLN A 366 6.52 -24.45 10.87
N GLY A 367 7.73 -24.34 11.45
CA GLY A 367 8.21 -23.15 12.13
C GLY A 367 7.52 -22.91 13.48
N GLY A 368 8.26 -22.39 14.45
CA GLY A 368 7.76 -22.05 15.78
C GLY A 368 7.43 -20.56 15.91
N VAL A 369 6.65 -20.24 16.94
CA VAL A 369 6.37 -18.86 17.38
C VAL A 369 7.12 -18.60 18.67
N VAL A 370 8.02 -17.62 18.69
CA VAL A 370 8.65 -17.10 19.91
C VAL A 370 7.84 -15.89 20.37
N HIS A 371 7.21 -16.02 21.54
CA HIS A 371 6.35 -14.99 22.08
C HIS A 371 7.05 -14.21 23.21
N PHE A 372 7.08 -12.89 23.08
CA PHE A 372 7.62 -11.95 24.05
C PHE A 372 6.47 -11.23 24.76
N PRO A 373 6.18 -11.57 26.04
CA PRO A 373 5.17 -10.83 26.78
C PRO A 373 5.60 -9.37 26.96
N GLU A 374 4.65 -8.50 27.30
CA GLU A 374 4.94 -7.10 27.65
C GLU A 374 6.11 -6.99 28.64
N GLY A 375 7.05 -6.09 28.35
CA GLY A 375 8.24 -5.85 29.16
C GLY A 375 9.48 -5.54 28.34
N THR A 376 10.60 -5.28 29.03
CA THR A 376 11.89 -4.99 28.40
C THR A 376 12.85 -6.18 28.51
N PHE A 377 13.41 -6.60 27.37
CA PHE A 377 14.37 -7.68 27.24
C PHE A 377 15.73 -7.12 26.80
N TRP A 378 16.74 -7.25 27.67
CA TRP A 378 18.05 -6.65 27.46
C TRP A 378 18.99 -7.59 26.69
N ILE A 379 19.58 -7.07 25.61
CA ILE A 379 20.38 -7.81 24.63
C ILE A 379 21.85 -7.36 24.66
N ASP A 380 22.74 -8.25 25.11
CA ASP A 380 24.19 -8.01 25.19
C ASP A 380 25.00 -8.62 24.03
N HIS A 381 24.35 -9.43 23.18
CA HIS A 381 24.85 -9.92 21.89
C HIS A 381 23.68 -10.14 20.93
N THR A 382 23.92 -9.95 19.63
CA THR A 382 22.92 -10.04 18.56
C THR A 382 22.10 -11.32 18.61
N ILE A 383 20.77 -11.19 18.56
CA ILE A 383 19.86 -12.31 18.35
C ILE A 383 19.82 -12.63 16.86
N ASN A 384 20.26 -13.84 16.52
CA ASN A 384 20.38 -14.33 15.16
C ASN A 384 19.11 -15.11 14.78
N VAL A 385 18.43 -14.66 13.74
CA VAL A 385 17.31 -15.37 13.09
C VAL A 385 17.85 -16.04 11.81
N ARG A 386 17.98 -17.36 11.86
CA ARG A 386 18.52 -18.22 10.79
C ARG A 386 17.39 -18.88 9.99
N ASP A 387 17.76 -19.63 8.96
CA ASP A 387 16.82 -20.36 8.10
C ASP A 387 15.84 -21.21 8.92
N SER A 388 14.56 -21.04 8.63
CA SER A 388 13.44 -21.82 9.14
C SER A 388 12.38 -21.93 8.05
N THR A 389 11.43 -22.84 8.21
CA THR A 389 10.28 -22.94 7.30
C THR A 389 9.32 -21.78 7.45
N ASN A 390 9.12 -21.25 8.67
CA ASN A 390 8.27 -20.10 8.98
C ASN A 390 8.45 -19.67 10.44
N LEU A 391 9.56 -19.03 10.81
CA LEU A 391 9.80 -18.59 12.19
C LEU A 391 9.12 -17.25 12.45
N THR A 392 8.37 -17.14 13.55
CA THR A 392 7.76 -15.87 13.99
C THR A 392 8.28 -15.46 15.36
N LEU A 393 8.74 -14.22 15.49
CA LEU A 393 9.01 -13.54 16.75
C LEU A 393 7.92 -12.49 16.93
N THR A 394 7.12 -12.58 17.99
CA THR A 394 5.95 -11.70 18.18
C THR A 394 5.86 -11.19 19.62
N GLY A 395 5.46 -9.94 19.78
CA GLY A 395 5.20 -9.31 21.08
C GLY A 395 3.72 -9.03 21.33
N ASP A 396 3.43 -8.43 22.50
CA ASP A 396 2.08 -8.02 22.88
C ASP A 396 1.68 -6.62 22.34
N GLY A 397 2.59 -5.97 21.58
CA GLY A 397 2.44 -4.59 21.08
C GLY A 397 3.70 -3.75 21.29
N PRO A 398 3.65 -2.43 21.04
CA PRO A 398 4.83 -1.55 21.12
C PRO A 398 5.44 -1.43 22.54
N LEU A 399 4.76 -1.93 23.57
CA LEU A 399 5.27 -1.99 24.94
C LEU A 399 6.15 -3.24 25.22
N THR A 400 6.11 -4.25 24.35
CA THR A 400 7.12 -5.32 24.32
C THR A 400 8.38 -4.78 23.66
N SER A 401 9.46 -4.64 24.43
CA SER A 401 10.69 -3.98 24.01
C SER A 401 11.89 -4.92 24.04
N ILE A 402 12.57 -5.09 22.91
CA ILE A 402 13.85 -5.78 22.80
C ILE A 402 14.95 -4.72 22.67
N SER A 403 15.79 -4.60 23.69
CA SER A 403 16.70 -3.47 23.86
C SER A 403 18.15 -3.90 23.93
N GLY A 404 19.00 -3.41 23.03
CA GLY A 404 20.45 -3.55 23.10
C GLY A 404 21.02 -2.78 24.30
N VAL A 405 21.97 -3.37 25.02
CA VAL A 405 22.76 -2.67 26.05
C VAL A 405 24.01 -2.04 25.44
N GLY A 406 24.61 -1.05 26.10
CA GLY A 406 25.82 -0.37 25.61
C GLY A 406 27.05 -1.25 25.32
N SER A 407 27.10 -2.51 25.78
CA SER A 407 28.16 -3.46 25.43
C SER A 407 27.90 -4.28 24.15
N LEU A 408 26.71 -4.16 23.55
CA LEU A 408 26.35 -4.88 22.33
C LEU A 408 27.23 -4.43 21.15
N SER A 409 27.77 -5.41 20.44
CA SER A 409 28.56 -5.20 19.21
C SER A 409 27.85 -5.89 18.05
N GLY A 410 27.21 -5.11 17.18
CA GLY A 410 26.34 -5.60 16.09
C GLY A 410 24.86 -5.28 16.35
N PRO A 411 23.96 -5.63 15.42
CA PRO A 411 22.56 -5.26 15.55
C PRO A 411 21.86 -5.96 16.73
N VAL A 412 20.73 -5.42 17.18
CA VAL A 412 19.91 -6.07 18.22
C VAL A 412 19.38 -7.41 17.69
N ILE A 413 18.81 -7.39 16.48
CA ILE A 413 18.38 -8.59 15.75
C ILE A 413 19.02 -8.59 14.36
N GLN A 414 19.56 -9.74 13.96
CA GLN A 414 20.01 -10.00 12.59
C GLN A 414 19.21 -11.14 11.97
N ILE A 415 18.54 -10.86 10.86
CA ILE A 415 17.83 -11.84 10.05
C ILE A 415 18.72 -12.21 8.86
N SER A 416 19.11 -13.48 8.79
CA SER A 416 19.84 -14.06 7.66
C SER A 416 19.13 -15.30 7.10
N GLY A 417 18.00 -15.68 7.70
CA GLY A 417 17.15 -16.76 7.22
C GLY A 417 16.33 -16.39 5.98
N THR A 418 15.76 -17.38 5.30
CA THR A 418 14.87 -17.17 4.15
C THR A 418 13.42 -16.83 4.54
N HIS A 419 12.94 -17.29 5.70
CA HIS A 419 11.58 -17.03 6.16
C HIS A 419 11.58 -16.59 7.63
N ALA A 420 11.19 -15.34 7.88
CA ALA A 420 11.06 -14.82 9.23
C ALA A 420 9.94 -13.77 9.31
N ARG A 421 9.23 -13.77 10.44
CA ARG A 421 8.25 -12.74 10.78
C ARG A 421 8.59 -12.09 12.10
N LEU A 422 8.63 -10.76 12.14
CA LEU A 422 8.70 -9.98 13.36
C LEU A 422 7.43 -9.16 13.49
N GLU A 423 6.73 -9.30 14.62
CA GLU A 423 5.41 -8.70 14.81
C GLU A 423 5.23 -8.03 16.18
N ASN A 424 4.53 -6.89 16.22
CA ASN A 424 3.96 -6.30 17.44
C ASN A 424 4.99 -6.05 18.56
N MET A 425 6.10 -5.37 18.28
CA MET A 425 7.14 -5.09 19.27
C MET A 425 7.96 -3.83 18.95
N ALA A 426 8.68 -3.35 19.95
CA ALA A 426 9.69 -2.31 19.82
C ALA A 426 11.11 -2.90 19.84
N LEU A 427 11.98 -2.38 18.97
CA LEU A 427 13.41 -2.65 18.94
C LEU A 427 14.17 -1.37 19.31
N ASN A 428 14.98 -1.43 20.36
CA ASN A 428 15.69 -0.26 20.86
C ASN A 428 17.20 -0.51 20.86
N ALA A 429 17.99 0.43 20.34
CA ALA A 429 19.44 0.44 20.51
C ALA A 429 19.83 1.66 21.36
N GLU A 430 20.50 1.43 22.50
CA GLU A 430 20.82 2.45 23.49
C GLU A 430 21.74 3.56 22.94
N GLU A 431 21.47 4.81 23.33
CA GLU A 431 22.31 5.99 23.05
C GLU A 431 23.75 5.76 23.52
N GLY A 432 24.72 6.01 22.62
CA GLY A 432 26.15 5.83 22.90
C GLY A 432 26.66 4.38 22.89
N SER A 433 25.83 3.43 22.47
CA SER A 433 26.27 2.06 22.21
C SER A 433 27.27 1.97 21.05
N ALA A 434 28.09 0.92 21.02
CA ALA A 434 28.98 0.62 19.89
C ALA A 434 28.22 0.04 18.67
N THR A 435 26.91 -0.20 18.81
CA THR A 435 26.02 -0.67 17.74
C THR A 435 25.31 0.49 17.06
N ASP A 436 25.53 0.59 15.75
CA ASP A 436 24.86 1.56 14.88
C ASP A 436 23.58 1.01 14.22
N THR A 437 23.03 -0.14 14.59
CA THR A 437 21.85 -0.72 13.88
C THR A 437 20.91 -1.47 14.81
N ALA A 438 19.59 -1.23 14.74
CA ALA A 438 18.62 -1.99 15.55
C ALA A 438 18.25 -3.33 14.88
N LEU A 439 17.83 -3.29 13.62
CA LEU A 439 17.47 -4.48 12.83
C LEU A 439 18.30 -4.55 11.55
N GLU A 440 19.03 -5.65 11.36
CA GLU A 440 19.73 -5.93 10.10
C GLU A 440 19.09 -7.15 9.40
N ILE A 441 18.87 -7.03 8.09
CA ILE A 441 18.28 -8.07 7.24
C ILE A 441 19.21 -8.31 6.06
N ASP A 442 19.81 -9.50 6.04
CA ASP A 442 20.67 -9.97 4.96
C ASP A 442 19.87 -10.87 4.02
N ILE A 443 19.69 -10.42 2.78
CA ILE A 443 18.84 -11.11 1.79
C ILE A 443 19.63 -11.70 0.63
N GLU A 444 19.10 -12.74 -0.01
CA GLU A 444 19.55 -13.16 -1.33
C GLU A 444 18.92 -12.24 -2.38
N ASP A 445 19.69 -11.44 -3.13
CA ASP A 445 19.14 -10.46 -4.06
C ASP A 445 18.63 -11.12 -5.37
N ARG A 446 17.37 -11.57 -5.36
CA ARG A 446 16.71 -12.30 -6.45
C ARG A 446 15.26 -11.82 -6.61
N PRO A 447 14.64 -11.98 -7.80
CA PRO A 447 13.23 -11.60 -7.99
C PRO A 447 12.26 -12.29 -7.01
N SER A 448 12.55 -13.53 -6.61
CA SER A 448 11.74 -14.28 -5.64
C SER A 448 11.96 -13.86 -4.17
N THR A 449 12.77 -12.84 -3.92
CA THR A 449 13.03 -12.33 -2.57
C THR A 449 12.17 -11.11 -2.29
N SER A 450 11.51 -11.11 -1.13
CA SER A 450 10.67 -10.01 -0.66
C SER A 450 10.94 -9.68 0.81
N VAL A 451 11.01 -8.38 1.11
CA VAL A 451 11.01 -7.84 2.47
C VAL A 451 9.84 -6.88 2.58
N HIS A 452 9.01 -7.12 3.56
CA HIS A 452 7.73 -6.46 3.76
C HIS A 452 7.73 -5.73 5.10
N CYS A 453 7.32 -4.46 5.12
CA CYS A 453 7.27 -3.64 6.32
C CYS A 453 5.91 -2.95 6.47
N ASP A 454 4.97 -3.61 7.13
CA ASP A 454 3.67 -3.02 7.44
C ASP A 454 3.68 -2.30 8.76
N GLN A 455 3.20 -1.06 8.77
CA GLN A 455 3.13 -0.24 9.98
C GLN A 455 4.47 -0.23 10.71
N CYS A 456 5.57 -0.17 9.96
CA CYS A 456 6.88 0.01 10.54
C CYS A 456 7.07 1.47 10.93
N LYS A 457 7.59 1.71 12.12
CA LYS A 457 7.87 3.04 12.64
C LYS A 457 9.34 3.16 13.03
N THR A 458 10.02 4.20 12.59
CA THR A 458 11.38 4.52 13.04
C THR A 458 11.37 5.85 13.78
N ASN A 459 12.08 5.94 14.91
CA ASN A 459 12.20 7.14 15.72
C ASN A 459 13.67 7.40 16.08
N TYR A 460 14.04 8.68 16.15
CA TYR A 460 15.35 9.18 16.61
C TYR A 460 16.57 8.73 15.78
N ALA A 461 16.38 7.92 14.74
CA ALA A 461 17.47 7.36 13.94
C ALA A 461 18.21 8.44 13.14
N SER A 462 19.53 8.26 13.01
CA SER A 462 20.33 8.96 11.98
C SER A 462 19.95 8.50 10.58
N VAL A 463 19.60 7.22 10.43
CA VAL A 463 18.95 6.68 9.23
C VAL A 463 17.81 5.77 9.64
N GLY A 464 16.56 6.13 9.37
CA GLY A 464 15.40 5.28 9.71
C GLY A 464 15.47 3.93 9.00
N LEU A 465 15.43 3.94 7.67
CA LEU A 465 15.56 2.79 6.78
C LEU A 465 16.77 2.97 5.85
N GLN A 466 17.68 2.01 5.86
CA GLN A 466 18.78 1.95 4.91
C GLN A 466 18.61 0.72 4.01
N VAL A 467 18.51 0.94 2.71
CA VAL A 467 18.50 -0.14 1.70
C VAL A 467 19.67 0.09 0.76
N GLY A 468 20.65 -0.81 0.81
CA GLY A 468 21.90 -0.64 0.07
C GLY A 468 22.26 -1.85 -0.76
N GLY A 469 22.52 -1.62 -2.05
CA GLY A 469 23.07 -2.63 -2.95
C GLY A 469 22.07 -3.67 -3.47
N VAL A 470 20.78 -3.45 -3.28
CA VAL A 470 19.69 -4.33 -3.75
C VAL A 470 19.32 -3.97 -5.19
N ASP A 471 19.38 -4.94 -6.10
CA ASP A 471 19.04 -4.75 -7.52
C ASP A 471 17.76 -5.51 -7.92
N ASN A 472 17.48 -6.68 -7.35
CA ASN A 472 16.46 -7.62 -7.87
C ASN A 472 15.35 -7.98 -6.88
N ALA A 473 15.57 -7.84 -5.58
CA ALA A 473 14.56 -8.11 -4.57
C ALA A 473 13.49 -7.00 -4.49
N LEU A 474 12.32 -7.38 -3.98
CA LEU A 474 11.27 -6.47 -3.55
C LEU A 474 11.53 -6.04 -2.10
N VAL A 475 11.52 -4.75 -1.85
CA VAL A 475 11.37 -4.18 -0.51
C VAL A 475 10.17 -3.25 -0.52
N ASP A 476 9.15 -3.50 0.29
CA ASP A 476 8.04 -2.56 0.44
C ASP A 476 7.80 -2.15 1.90
N VAL A 477 7.40 -0.89 2.07
CA VAL A 477 6.94 -0.33 3.34
C VAL A 477 5.51 0.17 3.12
N ARG A 478 4.55 -0.31 3.90
CA ARG A 478 3.14 0.08 3.79
C ARG A 478 2.65 0.66 5.10
N ILE A 479 1.92 1.76 5.02
CA ILE A 479 1.33 2.43 6.18
C ILE A 479 2.41 2.74 7.24
N GLY A 480 3.61 3.06 6.77
CA GLY A 480 4.80 3.25 7.61
C GLY A 480 4.90 4.67 8.18
N GLU A 481 5.64 4.80 9.27
CA GLU A 481 6.05 6.09 9.84
C GLU A 481 7.59 6.12 9.93
N LEU A 482 8.23 6.48 8.82
CA LEU A 482 9.68 6.56 8.78
C LEU A 482 10.10 7.95 9.26
N ASN A 483 10.31 8.08 10.57
CA ASN A 483 10.85 9.29 11.18
C ASN A 483 12.35 9.14 11.46
N ALA A 484 13.04 10.28 11.54
CA ALA A 484 14.45 10.38 11.86
C ALA A 484 14.69 11.47 12.91
N ALA A 485 15.88 11.49 13.51
CA ALA A 485 16.29 12.63 14.32
C ALA A 485 16.31 13.91 13.48
N ALA A 486 16.07 15.06 14.10
CA ALA A 486 16.00 16.34 13.41
C ALA A 486 17.26 16.60 12.54
N GLY A 487 17.05 16.79 11.23
CA GLY A 487 18.12 17.01 10.25
C GLY A 487 18.77 15.75 9.68
N GLN A 488 18.31 14.56 10.08
CA GLN A 488 18.75 13.25 9.60
C GLN A 488 17.83 12.68 8.52
N ARG A 489 18.10 11.46 8.05
CA ARG A 489 17.38 10.82 6.94
C ARG A 489 16.42 9.73 7.44
N ALA A 490 15.15 9.81 7.09
CA ALA A 490 14.21 8.72 7.27
C ALA A 490 14.52 7.51 6.38
N ALA A 491 14.96 7.75 5.14
CA ALA A 491 15.36 6.68 4.25
C ALA A 491 16.63 7.01 3.45
N VAL A 492 17.53 6.04 3.29
CA VAL A 492 18.73 6.14 2.45
C VAL A 492 18.77 4.94 1.53
N ILE A 493 18.71 5.21 0.22
CA ILE A 493 18.59 4.21 -0.84
C ILE A 493 19.82 4.30 -1.75
N THR A 494 20.56 3.20 -1.87
CA THR A 494 21.67 3.08 -2.85
C THR A 494 21.48 1.86 -3.74
N GLY A 495 21.60 2.07 -5.05
CA GLY A 495 21.43 0.99 -6.03
C GLY A 495 22.55 -0.04 -5.97
N GLY A 496 22.28 -1.26 -6.43
CA GLY A 496 23.32 -2.28 -6.58
C GLY A 496 24.19 -2.07 -7.82
N ALA A 497 25.16 -2.97 -7.99
CA ALA A 497 26.20 -2.85 -9.01
C ALA A 497 25.61 -2.82 -10.43
N VAL A 498 24.48 -3.49 -10.65
CA VAL A 498 23.79 -3.52 -11.94
C VAL A 498 23.21 -2.15 -12.28
N ARG A 499 22.45 -1.55 -11.36
CA ARG A 499 21.82 -0.24 -11.56
C ARG A 499 22.83 0.89 -11.64
N GLN A 500 23.92 0.81 -10.86
CA GLN A 500 25.06 1.72 -10.97
C GLN A 500 25.70 1.68 -12.37
N GLY A 501 25.71 0.51 -13.01
CA GLY A 501 26.14 0.33 -14.39
C GLY A 501 25.16 0.82 -15.45
N GLY A 502 23.99 1.35 -15.06
CA GLY A 502 22.90 1.77 -15.95
C GLY A 502 21.99 0.62 -16.39
N GLY A 503 22.16 -0.57 -15.81
CA GLY A 503 21.24 -1.70 -16.02
C GLY A 503 19.90 -1.47 -15.35
N GLN A 504 18.86 -2.12 -15.87
CA GLN A 504 17.51 -2.09 -15.32
C GLN A 504 17.12 -3.50 -14.87
N THR A 505 16.42 -3.59 -13.75
CA THR A 505 16.16 -4.85 -13.03
C THR A 505 14.72 -4.90 -12.54
N LEU A 506 14.23 -6.09 -12.17
CA LEU A 506 12.88 -6.29 -11.62
C LEU A 506 12.73 -5.88 -10.14
N GLY A 507 13.84 -5.67 -9.43
CA GLY A 507 13.77 -5.28 -8.03
C GLY A 507 13.06 -3.94 -7.87
N ARG A 508 12.46 -3.69 -6.72
CA ARG A 508 11.79 -2.43 -6.44
C ARG A 508 11.84 -2.12 -4.96
N LEU A 509 11.84 -0.83 -4.67
CA LEU A 509 11.80 -0.32 -3.31
C LEU A 509 10.70 0.73 -3.27
N ASP A 510 9.66 0.42 -2.53
CA ASP A 510 8.42 1.16 -2.57
C ASP A 510 7.98 1.55 -1.15
N GLY A 511 7.59 2.79 -0.97
CA GLY A 511 6.97 3.29 0.26
C GLY A 511 5.55 3.76 -0.02
N PHE A 512 4.56 3.08 0.54
CA PHE A 512 3.14 3.32 0.29
C PHE A 512 2.43 3.85 1.54
N MET A 513 1.64 4.91 1.39
CA MET A 513 0.76 5.45 2.44
C MET A 513 1.49 5.80 3.74
N MET A 514 2.65 6.47 3.63
CA MET A 514 3.56 6.64 4.76
C MET A 514 3.55 8.06 5.36
N SER A 515 3.84 8.20 6.65
CA SER A 515 4.50 9.42 7.13
C SER A 515 6.00 9.30 6.87
N LEU A 516 6.59 10.28 6.20
CA LEU A 516 7.98 10.19 5.73
C LEU A 516 8.72 11.52 5.95
N ASP A 517 9.77 11.50 6.79
CA ASP A 517 10.70 12.63 6.87
C ASP A 517 11.60 12.67 5.61
N SER A 518 12.83 13.19 5.74
CA SER A 518 13.71 13.36 4.59
C SER A 518 14.29 12.04 4.06
N TYR A 519 14.34 11.84 2.75
CA TYR A 519 15.00 10.68 2.14
C TYR A 519 16.12 11.04 1.16
N GLU A 520 17.00 10.07 0.90
CA GLU A 520 18.13 10.22 0.00
C GLU A 520 18.21 9.04 -0.97
N VAL A 521 18.44 9.36 -2.25
CA VAL A 521 18.66 8.36 -3.30
C VAL A 521 19.94 8.70 -4.05
N SER A 522 20.84 7.73 -4.14
CA SER A 522 22.11 7.86 -4.87
C SER A 522 22.49 6.56 -5.58
N ASP A 523 23.55 6.62 -6.38
CA ASP A 523 24.25 5.45 -6.93
C ASP A 523 23.32 4.45 -7.64
N GLY A 524 22.41 4.95 -8.48
CA GLY A 524 21.48 4.12 -9.25
C GLY A 524 20.29 3.61 -8.43
N GLY A 525 20.09 4.12 -7.22
CA GLY A 525 18.93 3.79 -6.39
C GLY A 525 17.61 4.12 -7.10
N HIS A 526 16.63 3.24 -6.92
CA HIS A 526 15.26 3.46 -7.32
C HIS A 526 14.40 3.57 -6.06
N PHE A 527 13.53 4.57 -5.98
CA PHE A 527 12.61 4.70 -4.87
C PHE A 527 11.28 5.28 -5.34
N LEU A 528 10.21 4.52 -5.16
CA LEU A 528 8.83 4.99 -5.32
C LEU A 528 8.28 5.38 -3.95
N VAL A 529 7.69 6.56 -3.86
CA VAL A 529 6.93 7.02 -2.69
C VAL A 529 5.52 7.32 -3.15
N GLU A 530 4.54 6.55 -2.71
CA GLU A 530 3.12 6.79 -2.98
C GLU A 530 2.38 7.23 -1.71
N ASP A 531 1.57 8.26 -1.84
CA ASP A 531 0.58 8.71 -0.86
C ASP A 531 1.18 9.06 0.50
N SER A 532 2.40 9.64 0.46
CA SER A 532 3.11 10.00 1.68
C SER A 532 2.73 11.36 2.25
N TRP A 533 2.81 11.49 3.56
CA TRP A 533 2.63 12.74 4.28
C TRP A 533 3.98 13.25 4.82
N HIS A 534 4.42 14.39 4.30
CA HIS A 534 5.50 15.18 4.91
C HIS A 534 4.96 16.49 5.47
N ASP A 535 4.97 16.59 6.80
CA ASP A 535 4.46 17.70 7.58
C ASP A 535 5.55 18.72 7.93
N VAL A 536 5.15 19.94 8.26
CA VAL A 536 6.05 21.02 8.69
C VAL A 536 6.86 20.65 9.94
N GLY A 537 6.35 19.74 10.76
CA GLY A 537 7.03 19.20 11.93
C GLY A 537 8.24 18.31 11.61
N GLN A 538 8.29 17.73 10.40
CA GLN A 538 9.32 16.79 9.94
C GLN A 538 10.55 17.50 9.36
N GLY A 539 10.53 18.84 9.33
CA GLY A 539 11.67 19.68 8.99
C GLY A 539 11.55 20.35 7.63
N SER A 540 12.67 20.91 7.14
CA SER A 540 12.69 21.73 5.93
C SER A 540 13.12 20.98 4.67
N GLN A 541 13.33 19.68 4.75
CA GLN A 541 13.88 18.88 3.66
C GLN A 541 13.07 17.61 3.50
N GLN A 542 12.59 17.36 2.28
CA GLN A 542 11.89 16.14 1.92
C GLN A 542 12.83 15.15 1.22
N PHE A 543 13.70 15.60 0.31
CA PHE A 543 14.69 14.71 -0.25
C PHE A 543 15.95 15.39 -0.77
N THR A 544 17.01 14.58 -0.89
CA THR A 544 18.22 14.90 -1.66
C THR A 544 18.48 13.82 -2.70
N LEU A 545 18.66 14.22 -3.95
CA LEU A 545 19.03 13.34 -5.05
C LEU A 545 20.40 13.73 -5.58
N SER A 546 21.24 12.73 -5.85
CA SER A 546 22.56 12.93 -6.48
C SER A 546 22.95 11.73 -7.33
N GLY A 547 23.83 11.95 -8.33
CA GLY A 547 24.30 10.85 -9.18
C GLY A 547 23.19 10.25 -10.06
N PRO A 548 23.30 8.98 -10.50
CA PRO A 548 22.24 8.29 -11.22
C PRO A 548 21.14 7.79 -10.25
N GLY A 549 19.91 7.65 -10.74
CA GLY A 549 18.78 7.10 -9.97
C GLY A 549 17.41 7.31 -10.64
N VAL A 550 16.38 6.70 -10.08
CA VAL A 550 14.98 6.90 -10.49
C VAL A 550 14.14 7.15 -9.25
N VAL A 551 13.46 8.29 -9.19
CA VAL A 551 12.63 8.66 -8.04
C VAL A 551 11.28 9.15 -8.51
N THR A 552 10.23 8.55 -7.98
CA THR A 552 8.86 9.02 -8.17
C THR A 552 8.24 9.28 -6.80
N HIS A 553 7.72 10.48 -6.61
CA HIS A 553 6.84 10.80 -5.49
C HIS A 553 5.45 11.06 -6.08
N GLU A 554 4.51 10.21 -5.74
CA GLU A 554 3.15 10.23 -6.26
C GLU A 554 2.12 10.38 -5.14
N GLY A 555 1.15 11.27 -5.32
CA GLY A 555 0.11 11.53 -4.32
C GLY A 555 0.65 12.16 -3.03
N GLY A 556 -0.22 12.30 -2.04
CA GLY A 556 0.16 12.81 -0.72
C GLY A 556 0.55 14.30 -0.69
N THR A 557 1.32 14.69 0.32
CA THR A 557 1.69 16.09 0.59
C THR A 557 3.15 16.29 0.95
N VAL A 558 3.69 17.45 0.55
CA VAL A 558 5.00 17.95 1.00
C VAL A 558 4.85 19.37 1.53
N TYR A 559 4.70 19.48 2.85
CA TYR A 559 4.59 20.74 3.56
C TYR A 559 5.78 20.96 4.49
N THR A 560 6.41 22.12 4.36
CA THR A 560 7.63 22.47 5.12
C THR A 560 7.48 23.84 5.79
N PRO A 561 8.22 24.10 6.90
CA PRO A 561 8.12 25.37 7.64
C PRO A 561 8.87 26.52 6.96
N SER A 562 9.56 26.26 5.84
CA SER A 562 10.43 27.20 5.15
C SER A 562 10.01 27.34 3.69
N SER A 563 10.20 28.52 3.12
CA SER A 563 10.06 28.73 1.68
C SER A 563 11.30 28.30 0.88
N ALA A 564 12.35 27.82 1.56
CA ALA A 564 13.53 27.26 0.89
C ALA A 564 13.17 25.92 0.22
N PRO A 565 13.84 25.54 -0.88
CA PRO A 565 13.60 24.25 -1.52
C PRO A 565 13.81 23.08 -0.56
N SER A 566 12.78 22.27 -0.34
CA SER A 566 12.85 21.06 0.46
C SER A 566 13.22 19.82 -0.36
N MET A 567 12.97 19.88 -1.67
CA MET A 567 13.25 18.82 -2.63
C MET A 567 14.45 19.24 -3.46
N LYS A 568 15.59 18.57 -3.32
CA LYS A 568 16.85 19.00 -3.94
C LYS A 568 17.44 17.90 -4.82
N ALA A 569 17.82 18.25 -6.04
CA ALA A 569 18.58 17.39 -6.93
C ALA A 569 19.80 18.16 -7.46
N SER A 570 20.98 17.88 -6.90
CA SER A 570 22.24 18.54 -7.29
C SER A 570 23.16 17.51 -7.92
N GLN A 571 23.71 17.82 -9.09
CA GLN A 571 24.53 16.88 -9.88
C GLN A 571 23.80 15.55 -10.16
N PHE A 572 22.47 15.59 -10.18
CA PHE A 572 21.64 14.44 -10.49
C PHE A 572 21.66 14.18 -12.00
N SER A 573 21.65 12.90 -12.36
CA SER A 573 21.74 12.42 -13.74
C SER A 573 20.66 11.40 -14.07
N GLY A 574 19.70 11.22 -13.17
CA GLY A 574 18.60 10.27 -13.24
C GLY A 574 17.27 10.88 -13.69
N SER A 575 16.17 10.24 -13.30
CA SER A 575 14.80 10.73 -13.54
C SER A 575 14.11 11.01 -12.21
N VAL A 576 13.43 12.16 -12.11
CA VAL A 576 12.60 12.52 -10.95
C VAL A 576 11.19 12.91 -11.41
N SER A 577 10.18 12.31 -10.79
CA SER A 577 8.75 12.57 -11.06
C SER A 577 8.04 13.00 -9.79
N LEU A 578 7.34 14.14 -9.83
CA LEU A 578 6.36 14.58 -8.82
C LEU A 578 4.97 14.53 -9.44
N LEU A 579 4.14 13.59 -9.00
CA LEU A 579 2.87 13.25 -9.63
C LEU A 579 1.75 13.41 -8.59
N GLY A 580 0.70 14.19 -8.83
CA GLY A 580 -0.44 14.23 -7.89
C GLY A 580 -0.12 14.86 -6.51
N VAL A 581 1.06 15.44 -6.32
CA VAL A 581 1.54 15.96 -5.03
C VAL A 581 0.97 17.35 -4.75
N SER A 582 0.48 17.57 -3.53
CA SER A 582 0.20 18.91 -3.00
C SER A 582 1.40 19.41 -2.19
N SER A 583 1.96 20.57 -2.54
CA SER A 583 3.16 21.07 -1.86
C SER A 583 3.18 22.58 -1.64
N ASN A 584 3.80 22.99 -0.55
CA ASN A 584 4.10 24.39 -0.24
C ASN A 584 5.55 24.78 -0.60
N SER A 585 6.34 23.85 -1.14
CA SER A 585 7.78 23.96 -1.38
C SER A 585 8.14 23.85 -2.88
N ILE A 586 9.44 23.69 -3.16
CA ILE A 586 10.05 23.74 -4.49
C ILE A 586 10.98 22.54 -4.68
N LEU A 587 10.91 21.89 -5.84
CA LEU A 587 11.98 21.05 -6.38
C LEU A 587 13.06 21.93 -7.01
N SER A 588 14.23 22.01 -6.39
CA SER A 588 15.40 22.72 -6.91
C SER A 588 16.35 21.75 -7.59
N MET A 589 16.72 22.05 -8.84
CA MET A 589 17.70 21.28 -9.59
C MET A 589 18.86 22.15 -10.06
N ASP A 590 20.09 21.74 -9.73
CA ASP A 590 21.31 22.44 -10.10
C ASP A 590 22.39 21.48 -10.61
N GLN A 591 23.24 21.96 -11.53
CA GLN A 591 24.34 21.18 -12.13
C GLN A 591 23.92 19.80 -12.68
N SER A 592 22.68 19.66 -13.17
CA SER A 592 22.04 18.37 -13.44
C SER A 592 21.73 18.18 -14.94
N GLN A 593 22.75 18.33 -15.82
CA GLN A 593 22.53 18.40 -17.28
C GLN A 593 21.93 17.14 -17.90
N LYS A 594 22.08 15.99 -17.24
CA LYS A 594 21.57 14.68 -17.68
C LYS A 594 20.24 14.29 -17.03
N ALA A 595 19.78 15.05 -16.04
CA ALA A 595 18.55 14.71 -15.35
C ALA A 595 17.31 14.97 -16.23
N SER A 596 16.27 14.18 -16.00
CA SER A 596 14.93 14.41 -16.50
C SER A 596 13.98 14.68 -15.33
N ALA A 597 13.12 15.69 -15.45
CA ALA A 597 12.14 16.04 -14.42
C ALA A 597 10.73 16.08 -14.99
N MET A 598 9.78 15.46 -14.27
CA MET A 598 8.37 15.46 -14.59
C MET A 598 7.56 15.96 -13.41
N ILE A 599 6.71 16.96 -13.65
CA ILE A 599 5.77 17.49 -12.65
C ILE A 599 4.37 17.39 -13.25
N ALA A 600 3.48 16.57 -12.72
CA ALA A 600 2.13 16.49 -13.25
C ALA A 600 1.04 16.35 -12.20
N GLY A 601 -0.10 16.97 -12.48
CA GLY A 601 -1.25 16.91 -11.58
C GLY A 601 -0.95 17.42 -10.18
N THR A 602 -0.03 18.37 -10.03
CA THR A 602 0.36 18.89 -8.70
C THR A 602 -0.38 20.17 -8.33
N VAL A 603 -0.46 20.46 -7.03
CA VAL A 603 -0.95 21.76 -6.51
C VAL A 603 0.14 22.43 -5.70
N GLN A 604 0.54 23.64 -6.10
CA GLN A 604 1.44 24.48 -5.32
C GLN A 604 0.65 25.49 -4.47
N ILE A 605 0.75 25.42 -3.14
CA ILE A 605 -0.15 26.18 -2.24
C ILE A 605 0.41 27.51 -1.71
N SER A 606 1.68 27.84 -1.98
CA SER A 606 2.37 29.06 -1.51
C SER A 606 2.57 30.13 -2.60
N GLY A 607 2.08 29.91 -3.82
CA GLY A 607 2.36 30.75 -4.98
C GLY A 607 3.81 30.73 -5.48
N LEU A 608 4.58 29.70 -5.12
CA LEU A 608 5.94 29.46 -5.63
C LEU A 608 5.89 28.55 -6.87
N PRO A 609 6.92 28.52 -7.73
CA PRO A 609 7.00 27.49 -8.77
C PRO A 609 7.25 26.11 -8.13
N MET A 610 6.63 25.06 -8.67
CA MET A 610 6.92 23.69 -8.21
C MET A 610 8.35 23.24 -8.58
N LEU A 611 8.90 23.77 -9.67
CA LEU A 611 10.24 23.44 -10.18
C LEU A 611 11.09 24.70 -10.38
N ALA A 612 12.30 24.68 -9.85
CA ALA A 612 13.33 25.70 -10.07
C ALA A 612 14.61 25.05 -10.61
N THR A 613 15.18 25.63 -11.67
CA THR A 613 16.41 25.12 -12.32
C THR A 613 17.45 26.23 -12.49
N ASP A 614 18.74 25.91 -12.38
CA ASP A 614 19.85 26.83 -12.68
C ASP A 614 20.13 27.03 -14.19
N GLY A 615 19.27 26.48 -15.06
CA GLY A 615 19.42 26.49 -16.52
C GLY A 615 20.30 25.37 -17.08
N SER A 616 20.95 24.57 -16.22
CA SER A 616 21.68 23.37 -16.65
C SER A 616 20.77 22.21 -17.03
N VAL A 617 19.57 22.15 -16.45
CA VAL A 617 18.55 21.12 -16.70
C VAL A 617 17.75 21.47 -17.96
N THR A 618 17.78 20.57 -18.95
CA THR A 618 17.17 20.81 -20.27
C THR A 618 16.00 19.88 -20.61
N HIS A 619 15.74 18.87 -19.77
CA HIS A 619 14.68 17.87 -19.98
C HIS A 619 13.63 17.95 -18.87
N THR A 620 12.77 18.96 -18.96
CA THR A 620 11.70 19.19 -17.98
C THR A 620 10.33 19.11 -18.63
N THR A 621 9.39 18.43 -17.98
CA THR A 621 8.00 18.32 -18.43
C THR A 621 7.09 18.74 -17.28
N GLN A 622 6.09 19.59 -17.56
CA GLN A 622 5.11 20.04 -16.58
C GLN A 622 3.71 19.97 -17.20
N LEU A 623 2.80 19.17 -16.66
CA LEU A 623 1.48 18.92 -17.26
C LEU A 623 0.35 18.97 -16.23
N SER A 624 -0.74 19.67 -16.51
CA SER A 624 -1.94 19.67 -15.67
C SER A 624 -1.71 20.16 -14.22
N ASN A 625 -0.74 21.06 -14.01
CA ASN A 625 -0.40 21.58 -12.68
C ASN A 625 -1.22 22.82 -12.30
N PHE A 626 -1.36 23.05 -10.99
CA PHE A 626 -2.08 24.18 -10.44
C PHE A 626 -1.23 24.92 -9.40
N GLN A 627 -1.47 26.22 -9.29
CA GLN A 627 -0.98 27.05 -8.19
C GLN A 627 -2.17 27.69 -7.50
N SER A 628 -2.15 27.68 -6.17
CA SER A 628 -3.19 28.29 -5.37
C SER A 628 -2.88 29.76 -5.11
N VAL A 629 -3.86 30.63 -5.32
CA VAL A 629 -3.78 32.08 -5.07
C VAL A 629 -4.99 32.51 -4.25
N ASN A 630 -4.77 33.31 -3.19
CA ASN A 630 -5.81 33.97 -2.38
C ASN A 630 -7.00 33.05 -1.97
N ASN A 631 -6.99 32.50 -0.75
CA ASN A 631 -8.07 31.65 -0.21
C ASN A 631 -8.22 30.29 -0.92
N LEU A 632 -7.10 29.63 -1.23
CA LEU A 632 -7.05 28.26 -1.76
C LEU A 632 -7.70 28.03 -3.14
N THR A 633 -8.07 29.08 -3.88
CA THR A 633 -8.63 28.93 -5.23
C THR A 633 -7.51 28.57 -6.21
N PRO A 634 -7.52 27.36 -6.81
CA PRO A 634 -6.44 26.94 -7.70
C PRO A 634 -6.56 27.62 -9.06
N THR A 635 -5.42 27.97 -9.64
CA THR A 635 -5.30 28.45 -11.01
C THR A 635 -4.37 27.53 -11.79
N PRO A 636 -4.70 27.20 -13.05
CA PRO A 636 -3.81 26.37 -13.86
C PRO A 636 -2.45 27.04 -14.08
N VAL A 637 -1.39 26.25 -14.01
CA VAL A 637 -0.05 26.60 -14.46
C VAL A 637 0.08 26.19 -15.93
N LEU A 638 0.77 27.01 -16.73
CA LEU A 638 0.97 26.71 -18.14
C LEU A 638 1.82 25.45 -18.31
N ASP A 639 1.34 24.52 -19.14
CA ASP A 639 2.06 23.29 -19.46
C ASP A 639 3.39 23.56 -20.17
N VAL A 640 4.39 22.74 -19.84
CA VAL A 640 5.66 22.60 -20.55
C VAL A 640 5.67 21.19 -21.13
N PRO A 641 5.17 20.99 -22.37
CA PRO A 641 4.93 19.66 -22.91
C PRO A 641 6.20 18.98 -23.42
N SER A 642 6.19 17.64 -23.41
CA SER A 642 7.19 16.76 -24.03
C SER A 642 6.53 15.81 -25.03
N SER A 643 7.31 14.93 -25.67
CA SER A 643 6.72 13.83 -26.45
C SER A 643 6.01 12.83 -25.53
N SER A 644 5.01 12.13 -26.07
CA SER A 644 4.29 11.06 -25.35
C SER A 644 5.25 10.00 -24.80
N THR A 645 6.28 9.62 -25.57
CA THR A 645 7.30 8.66 -25.14
C THR A 645 8.09 9.13 -23.91
N VAL A 646 8.34 10.43 -23.78
CA VAL A 646 8.99 10.97 -22.56
C VAL A 646 8.01 10.91 -21.38
N VAL A 647 6.74 11.24 -21.59
CA VAL A 647 5.71 11.13 -20.55
C VAL A 647 5.57 9.67 -20.08
N GLU A 648 5.41 8.72 -21.01
CA GLU A 648 5.34 7.28 -20.72
C GLU A 648 6.56 6.81 -19.93
N LYS A 649 7.77 7.26 -20.28
CA LYS A 649 8.99 6.94 -19.54
C LYS A 649 9.01 7.50 -18.12
N MET A 650 8.57 8.75 -17.93
CA MET A 650 8.59 9.39 -16.61
C MET A 650 7.50 8.85 -15.67
N PHE A 651 6.45 8.24 -16.23
CA PHE A 651 5.41 7.51 -15.48
C PHE A 651 5.71 6.03 -15.29
N ALA A 652 6.77 5.50 -15.91
CA ALA A 652 7.05 4.07 -15.94
C ALA A 652 7.01 3.44 -14.54
N GLN A 653 7.71 4.05 -13.57
CA GLN A 653 7.76 3.55 -12.20
C GLN A 653 6.37 3.48 -11.55
N ALA A 654 5.64 4.61 -11.53
CA ALA A 654 4.27 4.71 -11.01
C ALA A 654 3.30 3.69 -11.63
N ARG A 655 3.46 3.38 -12.93
CA ARG A 655 2.53 2.48 -13.66
C ARG A 655 2.84 1.00 -13.48
N THR A 656 4.00 0.63 -12.96
CA THR A 656 4.43 -0.78 -12.83
C THR A 656 4.78 -1.20 -11.41
N GLU A 657 5.11 -0.25 -10.53
CA GLU A 657 5.40 -0.45 -9.12
C GLU A 657 4.20 0.11 -8.33
N TYR A 658 3.44 -0.75 -7.67
CA TYR A 658 2.30 -0.39 -6.82
C TYR A 658 1.99 -1.52 -5.84
N VAL A 659 1.16 -1.21 -4.84
CA VAL A 659 0.75 -2.13 -3.76
C VAL A 659 0.14 -3.42 -4.34
N VAL A 660 0.50 -4.58 -3.80
CA VAL A 660 -0.09 -5.87 -4.22
C VAL A 660 -0.67 -6.61 -3.02
N PRO A 661 -1.82 -7.27 -3.14
CA PRO A 661 -2.29 -8.15 -2.08
C PRO A 661 -1.22 -9.19 -1.74
N ARG A 662 -1.08 -9.52 -0.44
CA ARG A 662 -0.10 -10.49 0.02
C ARG A 662 -0.69 -11.89 0.06
N LEU A 663 -0.11 -12.80 -0.71
CA LEU A 663 -0.43 -14.23 -0.62
C LEU A 663 0.28 -14.88 0.57
N THR A 664 -0.12 -16.12 0.88
CA THR A 664 0.58 -16.91 1.89
C THR A 664 2.00 -17.25 1.41
N PRO A 665 3.04 -17.15 2.26
CA PRO A 665 4.41 -17.48 1.87
C PRO A 665 4.54 -18.88 1.31
N SER A 666 5.32 -19.01 0.24
CA SER A 666 5.73 -20.29 -0.34
C SER A 666 7.05 -20.75 0.29
N PRO A 667 7.22 -22.03 0.65
CA PRO A 667 8.45 -22.52 1.26
C PRO A 667 9.70 -22.41 0.36
N ASP A 668 9.53 -22.19 -0.95
CA ASP A 668 10.61 -22.16 -1.94
C ASP A 668 11.21 -20.75 -2.16
N VAL A 669 10.81 -19.74 -1.39
CA VAL A 669 11.20 -18.34 -1.62
C VAL A 669 11.91 -17.69 -0.44
N THR A 670 12.24 -16.40 -0.55
CA THR A 670 12.71 -15.62 0.61
C THR A 670 11.67 -14.54 0.90
N GLU A 671 11.08 -14.61 2.09
CA GLU A 671 10.01 -13.70 2.52
C GLU A 671 10.23 -13.32 3.98
N ILE A 672 10.54 -12.04 4.20
CA ILE A 672 10.73 -11.45 5.53
C ILE A 672 9.61 -10.46 5.78
N ASP A 673 8.74 -10.77 6.74
CA ASP A 673 7.61 -9.92 7.12
C ASP A 673 7.89 -9.18 8.42
N LEU A 674 7.78 -7.85 8.39
CA LEU A 674 7.77 -6.99 9.56
C LEU A 674 6.38 -6.38 9.66
N HIS A 675 5.72 -6.53 10.80
CA HIS A 675 4.39 -5.98 11.03
C HIS A 675 4.30 -5.30 12.40
N ARG A 676 3.97 -4.01 12.41
CA ARG A 676 3.88 -3.21 13.64
C ARG A 676 5.17 -3.26 14.46
N ILE A 677 6.28 -2.99 13.79
CA ILE A 677 7.61 -2.88 14.40
C ILE A 677 7.96 -1.42 14.63
N VAL A 678 8.20 -1.07 15.88
CA VAL A 678 8.69 0.26 16.27
C VAL A 678 10.18 0.16 16.51
N VAL A 679 10.98 1.04 15.92
CA VAL A 679 12.43 1.09 16.09
C VAL A 679 12.83 2.42 16.68
N SER A 680 13.61 2.41 17.77
CA SER A 680 14.21 3.62 18.33
C SER A 680 15.71 3.44 18.52
N THR A 681 16.51 4.30 17.89
CA THR A 681 17.98 4.22 17.90
C THR A 681 18.56 5.57 17.49
N ASP A 682 19.81 5.87 17.84
CA ASP A 682 20.53 7.03 17.30
C ASP A 682 21.26 6.70 15.97
N GLY A 683 21.41 5.42 15.65
CA GLY A 683 22.09 4.92 14.45
C GLY A 683 21.14 4.68 13.28
N ILE A 684 21.21 3.49 12.70
CA ILE A 684 20.35 2.97 11.64
C ILE A 684 19.20 2.17 12.29
N GLY A 685 17.96 2.49 11.95
CA GLY A 685 16.80 1.76 12.41
C GLY A 685 16.76 0.35 11.81
N ILE A 686 16.42 0.29 10.53
CA ILE A 686 16.30 -0.94 9.74
C ILE A 686 17.31 -0.87 8.62
N LYS A 687 18.16 -1.90 8.51
CA LYS A 687 19.16 -2.03 7.46
C LYS A 687 18.90 -3.27 6.62
N ILE A 688 18.77 -3.10 5.31
CA ILE A 688 18.56 -4.19 4.34
C ILE A 688 19.71 -4.17 3.34
N GLN A 689 20.37 -5.32 3.19
CA GLN A 689 21.52 -5.47 2.30
C GLN A 689 21.59 -6.89 1.70
N PRO A 690 22.20 -7.06 0.52
CA PRO A 690 22.41 -8.38 -0.02
C PRO A 690 23.50 -9.14 0.76
N LYS A 691 23.31 -10.45 0.98
CA LYS A 691 24.32 -11.38 1.51
C LYS A 691 25.61 -11.38 0.68
N SER A 692 25.46 -11.20 -0.63
CA SER A 692 26.56 -11.02 -1.59
C SER A 692 26.10 -10.18 -2.78
N SER A 693 26.98 -9.33 -3.30
CA SER A 693 26.66 -8.53 -4.50
C SER A 693 26.61 -9.43 -5.75
N PHE A 694 25.47 -9.46 -6.44
CA PHE A 694 25.37 -10.09 -7.76
C PHE A 694 26.00 -9.18 -8.83
N SER A 695 27.03 -9.68 -9.52
CA SER A 695 27.62 -9.02 -10.69
C SER A 695 27.27 -9.82 -11.96
N GLY A 696 26.05 -9.67 -12.48
CA GLY A 696 25.52 -10.52 -13.56
C GLY A 696 24.65 -9.79 -14.58
N SER A 697 24.35 -10.46 -15.70
CA SER A 697 23.50 -9.99 -16.81
C SER A 697 22.02 -9.93 -16.39
N ASN A 698 21.32 -8.83 -16.71
CA ASN A 698 19.91 -8.54 -16.37
C ASN A 698 18.91 -9.34 -17.23
N SER A 699 19.15 -10.62 -17.42
CA SER A 699 18.30 -11.50 -18.20
C SER A 699 17.54 -12.42 -17.26
N TYR A 700 16.23 -12.47 -17.43
CA TYR A 700 15.33 -13.27 -16.61
C TYR A 700 14.71 -14.37 -17.45
N SER A 701 14.50 -15.56 -16.88
CA SER A 701 13.69 -16.62 -17.48
C SER A 701 12.33 -16.69 -16.81
N ILE A 702 11.27 -16.81 -17.60
CA ILE A 702 9.89 -16.94 -17.11
C ILE A 702 9.36 -18.33 -17.43
N THR A 703 8.84 -19.03 -16.42
CA THR A 703 8.30 -20.40 -16.54
C THR A 703 6.99 -20.55 -15.75
N SER A 704 6.00 -21.24 -16.32
CA SER A 704 4.72 -21.49 -15.64
C SER A 704 4.88 -22.51 -14.51
N LEU A 705 4.33 -22.22 -13.33
CA LEU A 705 4.37 -23.13 -12.18
C LEU A 705 3.54 -24.41 -12.40
N ALA A 706 2.45 -24.34 -13.18
CA ALA A 706 1.62 -25.49 -13.52
C ALA A 706 2.33 -26.55 -14.39
N SER A 707 3.48 -26.20 -14.98
CA SER A 707 4.28 -27.08 -15.84
C SER A 707 5.41 -27.84 -15.13
N ASN A 708 5.64 -27.56 -13.83
CA ASN A 708 6.67 -28.21 -13.03
C ASN A 708 6.28 -29.66 -12.68
N GLY A 709 6.52 -30.57 -13.63
CA GLY A 709 6.40 -32.01 -13.39
C GLY A 709 5.98 -32.87 -14.58
N GLN A 710 5.66 -32.30 -15.75
CA GLN A 710 5.23 -33.11 -16.90
C GLN A 710 5.88 -32.74 -18.24
N SER A 711 6.64 -33.71 -18.76
CA SER A 711 6.91 -33.98 -20.19
C SER A 711 7.67 -32.93 -21.02
N THR A 712 8.94 -33.24 -21.27
CA THR A 712 9.80 -32.75 -22.35
C THR A 712 9.37 -33.18 -23.78
N GLY A 713 8.11 -33.58 -23.96
CA GLY A 713 7.55 -33.94 -25.27
C GLY A 713 6.72 -32.79 -25.86
N SER A 714 7.02 -32.37 -27.09
CA SER A 714 6.19 -31.40 -27.84
C SER A 714 4.70 -31.79 -27.79
N PRO A 715 3.80 -30.96 -27.25
CA PRO A 715 2.38 -31.18 -27.42
C PRO A 715 2.02 -30.80 -28.85
N SER A 716 1.68 -31.79 -29.67
CA SER A 716 0.99 -31.51 -30.93
C SER A 716 -0.44 -31.07 -30.62
N SER A 717 -0.75 -29.82 -30.97
CA SER A 717 -2.05 -29.12 -30.97
C SER A 717 -2.59 -28.55 -29.66
N CYS A 718 -2.15 -27.34 -29.31
CA CYS A 718 -3.04 -26.39 -28.64
C CYS A 718 -4.20 -26.04 -29.61
N SER A 719 -5.40 -25.75 -29.10
CA SER A 719 -6.54 -25.31 -29.91
C SER A 719 -6.22 -24.01 -30.67
N ASN A 720 -6.95 -23.72 -31.75
CA ASN A 720 -6.77 -22.48 -32.51
C ASN A 720 -6.83 -21.27 -31.58
N GLY A 721 -5.75 -20.48 -31.53
CA GLY A 721 -5.63 -19.28 -30.68
C GLY A 721 -4.80 -19.44 -29.39
N SER A 722 -4.33 -20.65 -29.06
CA SER A 722 -3.47 -20.91 -27.90
C SER A 722 -2.04 -21.26 -28.34
N LEU A 723 -1.04 -20.62 -27.73
CA LEU A 723 0.39 -20.88 -27.96
C LEU A 723 0.97 -21.80 -26.88
N THR A 724 2.13 -22.41 -27.11
CA THR A 724 2.87 -23.14 -26.06
C THR A 724 4.09 -22.32 -25.64
N MET A 725 4.25 -22.04 -24.34
CA MET A 725 5.47 -21.41 -23.80
C MET A 725 6.54 -22.47 -23.47
N ASN A 726 6.93 -23.29 -24.45
CA ASN A 726 8.03 -24.25 -24.26
C ASN A 726 9.39 -23.53 -24.38
N GLY A 727 10.19 -23.56 -23.31
CA GLY A 727 11.53 -22.96 -23.23
C GLY A 727 11.59 -21.66 -22.40
N ALA A 728 12.80 -21.16 -22.13
CA ALA A 728 12.99 -19.94 -21.36
C ALA A 728 12.65 -18.69 -22.20
N TRP A 729 11.64 -17.94 -21.78
CA TRP A 729 11.33 -16.61 -22.33
C TRP A 729 12.11 -15.55 -21.59
N THR A 730 12.69 -14.60 -22.33
CA THR A 730 13.48 -13.49 -21.78
C THR A 730 12.67 -12.20 -21.74
N LEU A 731 12.77 -11.47 -20.63
CA LEU A 731 12.22 -10.12 -20.51
C LEU A 731 13.06 -9.11 -21.28
N GLN A 732 12.42 -8.38 -22.20
CA GLN A 732 13.01 -7.22 -22.86
C GLN A 732 12.28 -5.96 -22.40
N GLN A 733 13.00 -5.08 -21.72
CA GLN A 733 12.47 -3.82 -21.24
C GLN A 733 12.03 -2.91 -22.40
N ASN A 734 10.95 -2.17 -22.17
CA ASN A 734 10.55 -1.02 -22.98
C ASN A 734 10.73 0.30 -22.21
N VAL A 735 10.65 1.41 -22.95
CA VAL A 735 10.88 2.77 -22.39
C VAL A 735 9.84 3.22 -21.37
N ASP A 736 8.70 2.53 -21.27
CA ASP A 736 7.54 2.88 -20.47
C ASP A 736 7.36 2.00 -19.23
N GLY A 737 8.39 1.23 -18.86
CA GLY A 737 8.38 0.33 -17.70
C GLY A 737 7.84 -1.07 -17.99
N PHE A 738 7.05 -1.24 -19.04
CA PHE A 738 6.51 -2.54 -19.40
C PHE A 738 7.53 -3.40 -20.17
N TYR A 739 7.32 -4.71 -20.19
CA TYR A 739 8.23 -5.69 -20.78
C TYR A 739 7.64 -6.38 -22.00
N GLY A 740 8.48 -6.66 -22.98
CA GLY A 740 8.23 -7.64 -24.01
C GLY A 740 8.72 -9.02 -23.56
N LEU A 741 7.85 -10.03 -23.61
CA LEU A 741 8.25 -11.42 -23.42
C LEU A 741 8.81 -11.96 -24.73
N SER A 742 10.13 -12.12 -24.83
CA SER A 742 10.82 -12.54 -26.05
C SER A 742 11.24 -14.02 -26.01
N ASN A 743 11.08 -14.72 -27.13
CA ASN A 743 11.67 -16.03 -27.40
C ASN A 743 12.55 -15.94 -28.65
N GLY A 744 13.69 -15.25 -28.51
CA GLY A 744 14.61 -14.99 -29.63
C GLY A 744 14.14 -13.85 -30.53
N SER A 745 13.44 -14.15 -31.63
CA SER A 745 13.08 -13.15 -32.66
C SER A 745 11.64 -12.65 -32.61
N THR A 746 10.84 -13.11 -31.64
CA THR A 746 9.41 -12.76 -31.53
C THR A 746 9.02 -12.46 -30.09
N PHE A 747 8.02 -11.59 -29.93
CA PHE A 747 7.41 -11.19 -28.67
C PHE A 747 6.02 -11.80 -28.51
N LEU A 748 5.66 -12.17 -27.27
CA LEU A 748 4.29 -12.55 -26.95
C LEU A 748 3.35 -11.34 -27.08
N SER A 749 2.18 -11.56 -27.64
CA SER A 749 1.16 -10.55 -27.94
C SER A 749 -0.22 -11.04 -27.53
N ASN A 750 -1.10 -10.16 -27.05
CA ASN A 750 -2.52 -10.46 -26.85
C ASN A 750 -3.35 -10.46 -28.16
N ARG A 751 -2.69 -10.35 -29.32
CA ARG A 751 -3.32 -10.38 -30.64
C ARG A 751 -2.85 -11.59 -31.43
N THR A 752 -3.78 -12.35 -32.02
CA THR A 752 -3.48 -13.36 -33.05
C THR A 752 -3.46 -12.72 -34.45
N SER A 753 -2.75 -13.34 -35.39
CA SER A 753 -2.71 -12.89 -36.79
C SER A 753 -4.00 -13.15 -37.59
N ASP A 754 -4.96 -13.89 -37.03
CA ASP A 754 -6.27 -14.18 -37.62
C ASP A 754 -7.36 -14.05 -36.54
N SER A 755 -8.26 -13.07 -36.70
CA SER A 755 -9.29 -12.68 -35.73
C SER A 755 -10.50 -13.61 -35.75
N THR A 756 -11.00 -13.99 -34.57
CA THR A 756 -12.45 -13.99 -34.25
C THR A 756 -12.77 -13.91 -32.75
N ASP A 757 -11.81 -14.13 -31.83
CA ASP A 757 -12.03 -13.99 -30.37
C ASP A 757 -10.97 -13.11 -29.70
N SER A 758 -11.40 -12.21 -28.80
CA SER A 758 -10.57 -11.24 -28.06
C SER A 758 -9.77 -11.83 -26.89
N THR A 759 -9.84 -13.15 -26.68
CA THR A 759 -9.23 -13.87 -25.54
C THR A 759 -8.01 -14.72 -25.92
N SER A 760 -7.45 -14.53 -27.12
CA SER A 760 -6.38 -15.39 -27.67
C SER A 760 -4.99 -14.73 -27.70
N THR A 761 -3.93 -15.50 -27.45
CA THR A 761 -2.53 -15.03 -27.47
C THR A 761 -1.86 -15.35 -28.80
N GLY A 762 -1.06 -14.42 -29.33
CA GLY A 762 -0.26 -14.58 -30.54
C GLY A 762 1.21 -14.13 -30.36
N VAL A 763 1.96 -14.09 -31.46
CA VAL A 763 3.34 -13.58 -31.48
C VAL A 763 3.47 -12.42 -32.45
N SER A 764 4.36 -11.48 -32.12
CA SER A 764 4.72 -10.33 -32.96
C SER A 764 6.23 -10.30 -33.21
N ALA A 765 6.66 -9.77 -34.35
CA ALA A 765 8.08 -9.54 -34.62
C ALA A 765 8.64 -8.33 -33.85
N THR A 766 7.78 -7.43 -33.38
CA THR A 766 8.17 -6.19 -32.71
C THR A 766 7.24 -5.86 -31.56
N MET A 767 7.76 -5.16 -30.56
CA MET A 767 7.00 -4.56 -29.47
C MET A 767 6.62 -3.11 -29.84
N SER A 768 5.61 -2.95 -30.69
CA SER A 768 5.15 -1.68 -31.25
C SER A 768 3.96 -1.04 -30.52
N ASP A 769 3.08 -1.82 -29.92
CA ASP A 769 1.86 -1.34 -29.25
C ASP A 769 1.63 -2.00 -27.87
N ALA A 770 0.65 -1.50 -27.12
CA ALA A 770 0.34 -1.96 -25.77
C ALA A 770 0.01 -3.46 -25.68
N GLY A 771 -0.50 -4.07 -26.76
CA GLY A 771 -0.84 -5.50 -26.78
C GLY A 771 0.37 -6.43 -26.74
N GLN A 772 1.57 -5.90 -27.01
CA GLN A 772 2.84 -6.64 -26.98
C GLN A 772 3.66 -6.34 -25.71
N ARG A 773 3.10 -5.54 -24.80
CA ARG A 773 3.75 -5.06 -23.58
C ARG A 773 3.05 -5.68 -22.36
N TRP A 774 3.84 -6.18 -21.42
CA TRP A 774 3.40 -6.96 -20.28
C TRP A 774 3.99 -6.40 -19.00
N ASN A 775 3.18 -6.35 -17.94
CA ASN A 775 3.66 -6.10 -16.59
C ASN A 775 4.02 -7.44 -15.93
N ILE A 776 5.11 -7.47 -15.16
CA ILE A 776 5.57 -8.62 -14.40
C ILE A 776 5.36 -8.29 -12.93
N ARG A 777 4.21 -8.72 -12.40
CA ARG A 777 3.75 -8.29 -11.09
C ARG A 777 4.00 -9.38 -10.05
N PRO A 778 4.79 -9.14 -9.00
CA PRO A 778 4.90 -10.08 -7.90
C PRO A 778 3.54 -10.19 -7.20
N VAL A 779 3.14 -11.42 -6.84
CA VAL A 779 1.91 -11.68 -6.09
C VAL A 779 2.17 -12.26 -4.69
N GLY A 780 3.40 -12.71 -4.43
CA GLY A 780 3.80 -13.30 -3.15
C GLY A 780 4.32 -14.72 -3.32
N GLY A 781 5.01 -15.24 -2.31
CA GLY A 781 5.64 -16.57 -2.41
C GLY A 781 6.57 -16.70 -3.61
N GLY A 782 7.22 -15.60 -4.02
CA GLY A 782 8.07 -15.42 -5.21
C GLY A 782 7.47 -15.83 -6.56
N SER A 783 6.14 -15.89 -6.63
CA SER A 783 5.39 -16.04 -7.88
C SER A 783 5.00 -14.68 -8.47
N PHE A 784 4.79 -14.66 -9.79
CA PHE A 784 4.48 -13.47 -10.56
C PHE A 784 3.26 -13.69 -11.45
N HIS A 785 2.41 -12.68 -11.53
CA HIS A 785 1.42 -12.56 -12.60
C HIS A 785 2.02 -11.82 -13.79
N VAL A 786 1.73 -12.31 -14.99
CA VAL A 786 2.16 -11.70 -16.24
C VAL A 786 0.94 -11.07 -16.90
N ILE A 787 0.84 -9.75 -16.84
CA ILE A 787 -0.41 -9.03 -17.13
C ILE A 787 -0.23 -8.21 -18.40
N ASN A 788 -1.11 -8.42 -19.36
CA ASN A 788 -1.04 -7.66 -20.60
C ASN A 788 -1.50 -6.22 -20.37
N ARG A 789 -0.73 -5.25 -20.85
CA ARG A 789 -1.07 -3.84 -20.67
C ARG A 789 -2.35 -3.42 -21.37
N ALA A 790 -2.63 -3.90 -22.58
CA ALA A 790 -3.72 -3.37 -23.39
C ALA A 790 -5.11 -3.75 -22.88
N ASN A 791 -5.23 -4.86 -22.16
CA ASN A 791 -6.53 -5.36 -21.69
C ASN A 791 -6.55 -5.75 -20.21
N GLY A 792 -5.43 -5.60 -19.48
CA GLY A 792 -5.33 -5.94 -18.05
C GLY A 792 -5.45 -7.44 -17.75
N MET A 793 -5.48 -8.31 -18.77
CA MET A 793 -5.68 -9.74 -18.56
C MET A 793 -4.37 -10.43 -18.17
N ALA A 794 -4.45 -11.33 -17.19
CA ALA A 794 -3.35 -12.18 -16.77
C ALA A 794 -3.15 -13.34 -17.76
N LEU A 795 -1.89 -13.68 -18.00
CA LEU A 795 -1.49 -14.85 -18.76
C LEU A 795 -1.71 -16.11 -17.93
N THR A 796 -2.54 -17.01 -18.43
CA THR A 796 -2.79 -18.32 -17.79
C THR A 796 -2.25 -19.45 -18.66
N SER A 797 -1.95 -20.58 -18.03
CA SER A 797 -1.51 -21.82 -18.69
C SER A 797 -2.34 -23.02 -18.25
N ASP A 798 -2.66 -23.91 -19.19
CA ASP A 798 -3.31 -25.18 -18.88
C ASP A 798 -2.30 -26.29 -18.51
N SER A 799 -2.80 -27.46 -18.08
CA SER A 799 -1.96 -28.61 -17.73
C SER A 799 -1.16 -29.18 -18.91
N LYS A 800 -1.37 -28.70 -20.14
CA LYS A 800 -0.64 -29.08 -21.35
C LYS A 800 0.39 -28.01 -21.77
N GLY A 801 0.51 -26.91 -21.01
CA GLY A 801 1.39 -25.78 -21.31
C GLY A 801 0.85 -24.83 -22.38
N CYS A 802 -0.43 -24.93 -22.74
CA CYS A 802 -1.08 -24.00 -23.66
C CYS A 802 -1.46 -22.73 -22.90
N ILE A 803 -1.10 -21.57 -23.46
CA ILE A 803 -1.38 -20.26 -22.87
C ILE A 803 -2.65 -19.60 -23.43
N SER A 804 -3.31 -18.83 -22.59
CA SER A 804 -4.46 -17.99 -22.91
C SER A 804 -4.50 -16.77 -21.97
N LEU A 805 -5.49 -15.90 -22.15
CA LEU A 805 -5.71 -14.75 -21.29
C LEU A 805 -6.97 -14.96 -20.46
N SER A 806 -6.88 -14.59 -19.19
CA SER A 806 -8.02 -14.56 -18.26
C SER A 806 -7.97 -13.30 -17.41
N VAL A 807 -9.09 -12.97 -16.78
CA VAL A 807 -9.09 -11.93 -15.74
C VAL A 807 -8.17 -12.36 -14.63
N GLU A 808 -7.42 -11.41 -14.09
CA GLU A 808 -6.52 -11.67 -12.99
C GLU A 808 -7.27 -12.22 -11.77
N SER A 809 -6.72 -13.28 -11.17
CA SER A 809 -7.23 -13.95 -9.98
C SER A 809 -6.06 -14.64 -9.28
N GLU A 810 -6.25 -15.07 -8.03
CA GLU A 810 -5.26 -15.87 -7.28
C GLU A 810 -5.21 -17.35 -7.76
N ALA A 811 -5.57 -17.62 -9.02
CA ALA A 811 -5.56 -18.97 -9.56
C ALA A 811 -4.13 -19.40 -9.92
N SER A 812 -3.70 -20.56 -9.42
CA SER A 812 -2.37 -21.12 -9.68
C SER A 812 -2.00 -21.29 -11.16
N SER A 813 -2.98 -21.30 -12.07
CA SER A 813 -2.73 -21.37 -13.52
C SER A 813 -2.19 -20.05 -14.10
N GLN A 814 -2.32 -18.94 -13.37
CA GLN A 814 -1.85 -17.59 -13.70
C GLN A 814 -0.48 -17.25 -13.07
N GLU A 815 0.04 -18.11 -12.20
CA GLU A 815 1.28 -17.88 -11.48
C GLU A 815 2.51 -18.38 -12.26
N TRP A 816 3.53 -17.53 -12.33
CA TRP A 816 4.79 -17.76 -13.04
C TRP A 816 5.99 -17.64 -12.10
N SER A 817 7.02 -18.45 -12.32
CA SER A 817 8.35 -18.26 -11.72
C SER A 817 9.17 -17.31 -12.58
N VAL A 818 9.90 -16.41 -11.94
CA VAL A 818 10.86 -15.52 -12.60
C VAL A 818 12.22 -15.69 -11.94
N ASP A 819 13.16 -16.24 -12.71
CA ASP A 819 14.50 -16.56 -12.23
C ASP A 819 15.56 -15.75 -12.99
N LEU A 820 16.60 -15.32 -12.27
CA LEU A 820 17.78 -14.74 -12.90
C LEU A 820 18.49 -15.81 -13.75
N ILE A 821 18.82 -15.48 -15.00
CA ILE A 821 19.69 -16.32 -15.82
C ILE A 821 21.11 -16.13 -15.31
N GLU A 822 21.54 -17.01 -14.39
CA GLU A 822 22.89 -16.96 -13.86
C GLU A 822 23.92 -17.11 -15.02
N PRO A 823 24.91 -16.21 -15.13
CA PRO A 823 25.97 -16.36 -16.12
C PRO A 823 26.73 -17.66 -15.82
N LYS A 824 26.73 -18.58 -16.79
CA LYS A 824 27.45 -19.86 -16.70
C LYS A 824 28.96 -19.70 -16.60
#